data_AF-A0AAE0Q9Q7-F1
#
_entry.id   AF-A0AAE0Q9Q7-F1
#
_cell.length_a   1.000
_cell.length_b   1.000
_cell.length_c   1.000
_cell.angle_alpha   90.00
_cell.angle_beta   90.00
_cell.angle_gamma   90.00
#
_symmetry.space_group_name_H-M   'P 1'
#
loop_
_entity.id
_entity.type
_entity.pdbx_description
1 polymer ?
#
loop_
_entity_poly.entity_id
_entity_poly.type
_entity_poly.pdbx_seq_one_letter_code
_entity_poly.pdbx_strand_id
1 'polypeptide(L)'
;MFKELSDSCFRNLAEDRSGINLKDLVHDPSLSQESMLGGTISAYKIVPDEIDEIKETLVDWCDEKELNLILTTGGTGFAPRDVTPEATKEVIEREAPGMSLAMLMGSLNVTPLGMLSRYIASLLQLCSVSSSCVYRPVCGIRGKTLIINLPGSKKGSQECFQFILPALPHAIDLLREAVVKVKEAANELEDLPSPPPPLSPPPSSSPAHRQTEDKGVQCEEEEEEKKDSGVASAEDSSSSHITAASIAAKIPDSIISRGVQVLPRDTASLSTTPSESPRAQATSRLSTASCPTPKVQSRCSSKENILRASHSAVDITKVARRHRMSPFPLTSMDKAFITVLEMTPVLGTEIINYRDGMGRVLAQDVYAKDNLPPFPASVKDGYAVRAADGPGDRFIIGESQAGEQPTHTVMPGQVMRVTTGAPIPCGADAVVQVEDTELLRESEDGTEELEVRILVQARPGQDIRPIGHDIKRGECVLAKGTHMGPSEIGLLATVGVTEVEVHKFPVVAVMSTGNELLNPEDDLHPGKIRDSNRSTLLATIQEHGYPTINLGIVGDNPDDLLNALNEGISRADVIITSGGVSMGEKDYLKQVLDIDLHAQIHFGRVFMKPGLPTTFATLDMDGTRKLIFALPGNPVSAVVTCNLFVIPALRKMQGILDPRPTIIKARYKRHLSTTSNSQTPNSTMDKTKELSKDTRNKIVDLHQAGKTESAIGKQLGVKKSTVGAIIRKWKTYKTTDNLARSGAPRKISPRGVKMITRTVSKNPRTTQGDLVNDLQRAGTKVTKATISNTLRRQGLKSCSARRVPLLKPVHVWARLKFAREHLDDPEEDWENVIWSDETKIELFGKNSTCRVWRRKNAELHPKNTIPTVKHGGGNIMLWGCFSAKGPGRLIRVKERMNGAMYREILSKNLLPSARALKMKRGWVFQHDNDPKHTAQATKEWLRKKHFKVLEWPSQSPDLNPIENLWRELKIRVAQRQPQNITALEEICMEEWAKLPATLSCDVKLDPRPEYHRCILTWHHQEPLPWAQSTGNQVNSRLMSMRSANGLLMLPPKTEQYVELHKGEVVDVMVIGRL
;
A
#
# COMPACT_ATOMS: atom_id res chain seq x y z
N MET A 1 15.99 38.08 -20.21
CA MET A 1 14.96 39.12 -20.46
C MET A 1 13.63 38.68 -19.87
N PHE A 2 12.70 39.59 -19.57
CA PHE A 2 11.47 39.30 -18.83
C PHE A 2 10.17 39.72 -19.52
N LYS A 3 9.19 38.81 -19.53
CA LYS A 3 7.84 39.03 -20.07
C LYS A 3 6.80 38.51 -19.07
N GLU A 4 5.92 39.38 -18.56
CA GLU A 4 4.78 38.95 -17.76
C GLU A 4 3.56 38.69 -18.65
N LEU A 5 2.82 37.63 -18.34
CA LEU A 5 1.63 37.14 -19.02
C LEU A 5 0.51 37.06 -17.98
N SER A 6 -0.39 38.04 -18.04
CA SER A 6 -1.46 38.23 -17.07
C SER A 6 -2.48 39.24 -17.58
N ASP A 7 -3.67 38.77 -17.92
CA ASP A 7 -4.87 39.56 -18.22
C ASP A 7 -5.16 40.62 -17.14
N SER A 8 -4.78 40.34 -15.88
CA SER A 8 -5.01 41.23 -14.74
C SER A 8 -3.96 42.33 -14.60
N CYS A 9 -2.67 42.03 -14.87
CA CYS A 9 -1.61 43.03 -14.86
C CYS A 9 -1.71 43.93 -16.10
N PHE A 10 -1.99 43.36 -17.28
CA PHE A 10 -2.22 44.11 -18.52
C PHE A 10 -3.37 45.15 -18.39
N ARG A 11 -4.43 44.81 -17.64
CA ARG A 11 -5.57 45.71 -17.37
C ARG A 11 -5.36 46.64 -16.17
N ASN A 12 -4.15 46.69 -15.59
CA ASN A 12 -3.82 47.46 -14.37
C ASN A 12 -4.70 47.12 -13.14
N LEU A 13 -5.16 45.86 -13.06
CA LEU A 13 -5.94 45.34 -11.92
C LEU A 13 -5.06 44.60 -10.89
N ALA A 14 -3.81 44.33 -11.23
CA ALA A 14 -2.77 43.76 -10.38
C ALA A 14 -1.40 44.37 -10.73
N GLU A 15 -0.45 44.29 -9.80
CA GLU A 15 0.95 44.69 -10.01
C GLU A 15 1.80 43.47 -10.41
N ASP A 16 2.71 43.63 -11.37
CA ASP A 16 3.77 42.62 -11.56
C ASP A 16 4.62 42.54 -10.28
N ARG A 17 4.76 41.33 -9.76
CA ARG A 17 5.62 41.01 -8.61
C ARG A 17 6.62 39.89 -8.93
N SER A 18 6.59 39.37 -10.15
CA SER A 18 7.32 38.17 -10.59
C SER A 18 8.36 38.50 -11.65
N GLY A 19 8.02 39.31 -12.65
CA GLY A 19 8.97 39.88 -13.61
C GLY A 19 9.93 40.86 -12.93
N ILE A 20 9.43 41.73 -12.04
CA ILE A 20 10.27 42.59 -11.17
C ILE A 20 11.25 41.74 -10.35
N ASN A 21 10.78 40.69 -9.68
CA ASN A 21 11.65 39.85 -8.83
C ASN A 21 12.75 39.15 -9.62
N LEU A 22 12.44 38.65 -10.82
CA LEU A 22 13.45 38.02 -11.66
C LEU A 22 14.40 39.06 -12.28
N LYS A 23 13.94 40.29 -12.54
CA LYS A 23 14.77 41.43 -12.92
C LYS A 23 15.80 41.75 -11.83
N ASP A 24 15.40 41.72 -10.56
CA ASP A 24 16.30 41.88 -9.43
C ASP A 24 17.32 40.72 -9.40
N LEU A 25 16.86 39.46 -9.49
CA LEU A 25 17.71 38.25 -9.47
C LEU A 25 18.72 38.13 -10.63
N VAL A 26 18.54 38.88 -11.72
CA VAL A 26 19.50 38.94 -12.82
C VAL A 26 20.52 40.07 -12.66
N HIS A 27 20.26 41.05 -11.79
CA HIS A 27 20.95 42.36 -11.83
C HIS A 27 21.36 42.96 -10.46
N ASP A 28 20.99 42.37 -9.33
CA ASP A 28 21.29 42.86 -7.97
C ASP A 28 22.78 42.67 -7.58
N PRO A 29 23.57 43.75 -7.37
CA PRO A 29 24.99 43.66 -7.01
C PRO A 29 25.27 43.20 -5.57
N SER A 30 24.24 42.97 -4.73
CA SER A 30 24.38 42.67 -3.30
C SER A 30 24.29 41.17 -2.95
N LEU A 31 24.00 40.30 -3.93
CA LEU A 31 23.93 38.85 -3.76
C LEU A 31 25.30 38.17 -3.89
N SER A 32 25.41 36.91 -3.47
CA SER A 32 26.66 36.14 -3.56
C SER A 32 26.96 35.69 -5.00
N GLN A 33 28.25 35.56 -5.31
CA GLN A 33 28.74 35.28 -6.68
C GLN A 33 28.19 33.97 -7.29
N GLU A 34 27.86 32.98 -6.46
CA GLU A 34 27.20 31.71 -6.85
C GLU A 34 25.72 31.87 -7.28
N SER A 35 25.15 33.08 -7.20
CA SER A 35 23.71 33.33 -7.36
C SER A 35 23.33 34.44 -8.35
N MET A 36 24.29 34.93 -9.15
CA MET A 36 24.04 35.90 -10.23
C MET A 36 24.12 35.26 -11.63
N LEU A 37 23.29 35.73 -12.57
CA LEU A 37 23.47 35.46 -14.01
C LEU A 37 24.34 36.54 -14.71
N GLY A 38 24.45 37.74 -14.13
CA GLY A 38 25.28 38.84 -14.66
C GLY A 38 24.79 39.47 -15.97
N GLY A 39 23.55 39.21 -16.39
CA GLY A 39 23.03 39.60 -17.71
C GLY A 39 22.32 40.96 -17.73
N THR A 40 22.50 41.74 -18.80
CA THR A 40 21.75 42.99 -19.02
C THR A 40 20.31 42.73 -19.49
N ILE A 41 19.37 43.57 -19.06
CA ILE A 41 17.93 43.43 -19.39
C ILE A 41 17.57 44.43 -20.50
N SER A 42 17.65 44.01 -21.76
CA SER A 42 17.48 44.89 -22.93
C SER A 42 16.03 45.32 -23.24
N ALA A 43 15.02 44.62 -22.72
CA ALA A 43 13.61 45.02 -22.79
C ALA A 43 12.75 44.32 -21.70
N TYR A 44 11.49 44.75 -21.61
CA TYR A 44 10.45 44.20 -20.75
C TYR A 44 9.08 44.53 -21.37
N LYS A 45 8.11 43.60 -21.34
CA LYS A 45 6.74 43.81 -21.84
C LYS A 45 5.76 42.96 -21.04
N ILE A 46 4.62 43.53 -20.67
CA ILE A 46 3.44 42.79 -20.21
C ILE A 46 2.55 42.55 -21.44
N VAL A 47 2.05 41.33 -21.61
CA VAL A 47 1.19 40.92 -22.73
C VAL A 47 -0.04 40.20 -22.15
N PRO A 48 -1.25 40.36 -22.72
CA PRO A 48 -2.43 39.60 -22.29
C PRO A 48 -2.25 38.10 -22.55
N ASP A 49 -3.12 37.30 -21.94
CA ASP A 49 -3.11 35.83 -22.05
C ASP A 49 -3.78 35.33 -23.36
N GLU A 50 -3.40 35.92 -24.50
CA GLU A 50 -3.96 35.63 -25.83
C GLU A 50 -2.84 35.13 -26.77
N ILE A 51 -3.05 33.97 -27.43
CA ILE A 51 -2.00 33.17 -28.07
C ILE A 51 -1.17 33.97 -29.09
N ASP A 52 -1.82 34.72 -29.99
CA ASP A 52 -1.11 35.37 -31.09
C ASP A 52 -0.28 36.58 -30.64
N GLU A 53 -0.73 37.38 -29.66
CA GLU A 53 0.09 38.45 -29.07
C GLU A 53 1.30 37.88 -28.30
N ILE A 54 1.13 36.71 -27.67
CA ILE A 54 2.23 36.00 -27.02
C ILE A 54 3.25 35.56 -28.09
N LYS A 55 2.81 34.94 -29.19
CA LYS A 55 3.66 34.48 -30.29
C LYS A 55 4.39 35.62 -31.00
N GLU A 56 3.68 36.65 -31.45
CA GLU A 56 4.24 37.84 -32.12
C GLU A 56 5.38 38.45 -31.28
N THR A 57 5.14 38.64 -29.98
CA THR A 57 6.16 39.19 -29.07
C THR A 57 7.35 38.24 -28.87
N LEU A 58 7.16 36.92 -28.91
CA LEU A 58 8.30 35.98 -28.83
C LEU A 58 9.12 35.97 -30.11
N VAL A 59 8.47 36.08 -31.29
CA VAL A 59 9.14 36.16 -32.60
C VAL A 59 9.91 37.48 -32.74
N ASP A 60 9.31 38.63 -32.42
CA ASP A 60 9.99 39.94 -32.32
C ASP A 60 11.24 39.89 -31.40
N TRP A 61 11.20 39.07 -30.35
CA TRP A 61 12.30 38.98 -29.38
C TRP A 61 13.41 37.99 -29.79
N CYS A 62 13.09 36.96 -30.57
CA CYS A 62 14.11 36.03 -31.09
C CYS A 62 14.73 36.55 -32.38
N ASP A 63 13.91 37.01 -33.33
CA ASP A 63 14.28 37.17 -34.73
C ASP A 63 14.71 38.61 -35.06
N GLU A 64 13.94 39.61 -34.61
CA GLU A 64 14.23 41.04 -34.87
C GLU A 64 15.18 41.66 -33.84
N LYS A 65 15.35 41.02 -32.67
CA LYS A 65 16.13 41.53 -31.53
C LYS A 65 17.27 40.62 -31.09
N GLU A 66 17.42 39.44 -31.70
CA GLU A 66 18.52 38.47 -31.50
C GLU A 66 18.85 38.17 -30.02
N LEU A 67 17.83 38.11 -29.16
CA LEU A 67 18.02 38.09 -27.71
C LEU A 67 18.47 36.71 -27.22
N ASN A 68 19.39 36.66 -26.25
CA ASN A 68 20.02 35.38 -25.88
C ASN A 68 19.17 34.53 -24.92
N LEU A 69 18.36 35.17 -24.06
CA LEU A 69 17.51 34.49 -23.08
C LEU A 69 16.20 35.24 -22.84
N ILE A 70 15.07 34.56 -23.10
CA ILE A 70 13.71 35.04 -22.83
C ILE A 70 13.11 34.21 -21.67
N LEU A 71 12.68 34.90 -20.62
CA LEU A 71 12.04 34.31 -19.44
C LEU A 71 10.60 34.85 -19.36
N THR A 72 9.61 33.96 -19.42
CA THR A 72 8.17 34.33 -19.32
C THR A 72 7.61 33.95 -17.95
N THR A 73 6.65 34.72 -17.43
CA THR A 73 5.95 34.43 -16.16
C THR A 73 4.45 34.62 -16.31
N GLY A 74 3.64 33.62 -15.94
CA GLY A 74 2.17 33.67 -15.98
C GLY A 74 1.52 32.60 -15.10
N GLY A 75 0.32 32.11 -15.42
CA GLY A 75 -0.43 31.18 -14.56
C GLY A 75 0.26 29.85 -14.16
N THR A 76 -0.50 28.97 -13.51
CA THR A 76 0.00 27.64 -13.07
C THR A 76 -0.03 26.57 -14.16
N GLY A 77 -0.47 26.87 -15.39
CA GLY A 77 -0.73 25.89 -16.45
C GLY A 77 -2.05 25.11 -16.31
N PHE A 78 -2.82 25.35 -15.24
CA PHE A 78 -4.12 24.69 -14.98
C PHE A 78 -5.34 25.62 -15.12
N ALA A 79 -5.12 26.91 -15.39
CA ALA A 79 -6.20 27.87 -15.62
C ALA A 79 -6.60 27.86 -17.10
N PRO A 80 -7.90 27.85 -17.48
CA PRO A 80 -8.33 27.89 -18.89
C PRO A 80 -7.97 29.17 -19.68
N ARG A 81 -7.24 30.10 -19.05
CA ARG A 81 -6.66 31.30 -19.64
C ARG A 81 -5.14 31.20 -19.81
N ASP A 82 -4.44 30.31 -19.11
CA ASP A 82 -2.98 30.21 -19.19
C ASP A 82 -2.53 29.41 -20.42
N VAL A 83 -2.44 30.10 -21.56
CA VAL A 83 -2.06 29.56 -22.88
C VAL A 83 -0.57 29.77 -23.22
N THR A 84 0.25 30.07 -22.20
CA THR A 84 1.68 30.34 -22.42
C THR A 84 2.46 29.14 -22.98
N PRO A 85 2.28 27.89 -22.49
CA PRO A 85 3.00 26.74 -23.03
C PRO A 85 2.71 26.50 -24.51
N GLU A 86 1.45 26.58 -24.91
CA GLU A 86 0.97 26.43 -26.29
C GLU A 86 1.61 27.49 -27.20
N ALA A 87 1.51 28.77 -26.82
CA ALA A 87 2.08 29.87 -27.58
C ALA A 87 3.61 29.80 -27.71
N THR A 88 4.34 29.37 -26.67
CA THR A 88 5.79 29.13 -26.77
C THR A 88 6.09 27.92 -27.68
N LYS A 89 5.29 26.84 -27.61
CA LYS A 89 5.50 25.63 -28.42
C LYS A 89 5.37 25.87 -29.92
N GLU A 90 4.50 26.79 -30.33
CA GLU A 90 4.35 27.19 -31.74
C GLU A 90 5.48 28.10 -32.26
N VAL A 91 6.37 28.59 -31.38
CA VAL A 91 7.46 29.51 -31.74
C VAL A 91 8.84 28.83 -31.72
N ILE A 92 9.06 27.87 -30.82
CA ILE A 92 10.34 27.15 -30.72
C ILE A 92 10.55 26.16 -31.86
N GLU A 93 11.80 26.04 -32.30
CA GLU A 93 12.24 25.10 -33.33
C GLU A 93 12.72 23.77 -32.71
N ARG A 94 13.23 23.83 -31.47
CA ARG A 94 13.74 22.68 -30.70
C ARG A 94 13.31 22.77 -29.25
N GLU A 95 12.84 21.67 -28.67
CA GLU A 95 12.56 21.59 -27.23
C GLU A 95 13.85 21.39 -26.40
N ALA A 96 13.87 21.95 -25.19
CA ALA A 96 14.93 21.84 -24.19
C ALA A 96 14.41 21.14 -22.91
N PRO A 97 13.96 19.87 -22.99
CA PRO A 97 13.21 19.21 -21.92
C PRO A 97 14.00 19.03 -20.62
N GLY A 98 15.33 18.97 -20.69
CA GLY A 98 16.19 18.88 -19.50
C GLY A 98 16.01 20.05 -18.53
N MET A 99 15.85 21.28 -19.04
CA MET A 99 15.60 22.47 -18.22
C MET A 99 14.23 22.40 -17.53
N SER A 100 13.20 21.95 -18.26
CA SER A 100 11.86 21.72 -17.68
C SER A 100 11.87 20.62 -16.61
N LEU A 101 12.65 19.54 -16.81
CA LEU A 101 12.77 18.45 -15.85
C LEU A 101 13.54 18.86 -14.59
N ALA A 102 14.61 19.65 -14.72
CA ALA A 102 15.35 20.20 -13.59
C ALA A 102 14.46 21.07 -12.70
N MET A 103 13.66 21.97 -13.30
CA MET A 103 12.71 22.81 -12.56
C MET A 103 11.59 21.98 -11.90
N LEU A 104 11.11 20.91 -12.53
CA LEU A 104 10.16 19.98 -11.91
C LEU A 104 10.78 19.29 -10.68
N MET A 105 11.95 18.68 -10.83
CA MET A 105 12.62 17.93 -9.77
C MET A 105 12.97 18.82 -8.58
N GLY A 106 13.52 20.01 -8.82
CA GLY A 106 13.76 21.01 -7.77
C GLY A 106 12.48 21.44 -7.07
N SER A 107 11.42 21.74 -7.82
CA SER A 107 10.12 22.16 -7.25
C SER A 107 9.49 21.09 -6.38
N LEU A 108 9.56 19.81 -6.79
CA LEU A 108 9.04 18.67 -6.01
C LEU A 108 9.81 18.45 -4.69
N ASN A 109 11.10 18.78 -4.65
CA ASN A 109 11.90 18.73 -3.41
C ASN A 109 11.54 19.84 -2.42
N VAL A 110 10.99 20.98 -2.89
CA VAL A 110 10.56 22.10 -2.04
C VAL A 110 9.09 21.97 -1.62
N THR A 111 8.21 21.50 -2.51
CA THR A 111 6.78 21.34 -2.20
C THR A 111 6.11 20.29 -3.09
N PRO A 112 5.25 19.41 -2.53
CA PRO A 112 4.40 18.52 -3.33
C PRO A 112 3.48 19.28 -4.30
N LEU A 113 3.13 20.54 -4.00
CA LEU A 113 2.35 21.40 -4.89
C LEU A 113 3.17 21.96 -6.07
N GLY A 114 4.50 21.75 -6.09
CA GLY A 114 5.33 21.95 -7.28
C GLY A 114 4.85 21.14 -8.47
N MET A 115 4.18 20.00 -8.22
CA MET A 115 3.49 19.19 -9.23
C MET A 115 2.32 19.93 -9.94
N LEU A 116 1.84 21.04 -9.36
CA LEU A 116 0.75 21.88 -9.90
C LEU A 116 1.28 23.19 -10.52
N SER A 117 2.59 23.34 -10.65
CA SER A 117 3.19 24.36 -11.51
C SER A 117 3.18 23.88 -12.98
N ARG A 118 3.66 24.71 -13.90
CA ARG A 118 3.69 24.47 -15.36
C ARG A 118 4.48 23.23 -15.83
N TYR A 119 5.01 22.40 -14.92
CA TYR A 119 6.01 21.36 -15.21
C TYR A 119 5.52 19.89 -15.24
N ILE A 120 4.21 19.61 -15.32
CA ILE A 120 3.70 18.24 -15.49
C ILE A 120 2.92 18.13 -16.82
N ALA A 121 3.23 17.22 -17.76
CA ALA A 121 3.67 15.83 -17.60
C ALA A 121 4.54 15.31 -18.76
N SER A 122 5.31 14.23 -18.57
CA SER A 122 5.89 13.44 -19.69
C SER A 122 6.41 12.04 -19.32
N LEU A 123 5.70 11.29 -18.45
CA LEU A 123 6.09 9.89 -18.10
C LEU A 123 5.04 8.81 -18.43
N LEU A 124 3.91 9.20 -19.03
CA LEU A 124 2.99 8.32 -19.76
C LEU A 124 2.50 9.07 -20.99
N GLN A 125 2.80 8.53 -22.18
CA GLN A 125 1.96 8.38 -23.38
C GLN A 125 2.88 8.04 -24.57
N LEU A 126 2.87 6.79 -25.05
CA LEU A 126 3.43 6.38 -26.34
C LEU A 126 2.51 5.35 -26.99
N CYS A 127 1.34 5.84 -27.43
CA CYS A 127 0.44 5.24 -28.41
C CYS A 127 -0.43 6.36 -28.99
N SER A 128 -0.97 6.16 -30.19
CA SER A 128 -1.20 7.23 -31.17
C SER A 128 -2.65 7.68 -31.38
N VAL A 129 -2.78 8.85 -32.04
CA VAL A 129 -3.96 9.41 -32.74
C VAL A 129 -4.92 10.31 -31.94
N SER A 130 -4.84 11.61 -32.27
CA SER A 130 -5.89 12.66 -32.29
C SER A 130 -6.65 13.09 -31.02
N SER A 131 -6.32 14.32 -30.60
CA SER A 131 -7.26 15.39 -30.23
C SER A 131 -8.15 15.26 -28.98
N SER A 132 -7.57 15.59 -27.80
CA SER A 132 -8.11 16.63 -26.89
C SER A 132 -7.05 17.06 -25.87
N CYS A 133 -7.06 18.34 -25.49
CA CYS A 133 -5.90 19.02 -24.87
C CYS A 133 -5.45 18.47 -23.51
N VAL A 134 -4.16 18.07 -23.43
CA VAL A 134 -3.35 18.07 -22.20
C VAL A 134 -1.93 18.49 -22.58
N TYR A 135 -1.68 19.80 -22.66
CA TYR A 135 -0.35 20.34 -22.90
C TYR A 135 0.51 20.33 -21.62
N ARG A 136 1.81 20.58 -21.81
CA ARG A 136 2.92 20.11 -20.98
C ARG A 136 3.96 21.23 -20.85
N PRO A 137 4.94 21.17 -19.93
CA PRO A 137 6.01 22.17 -19.87
C PRO A 137 6.71 22.40 -21.20
N VAL A 138 7.08 23.66 -21.42
CA VAL A 138 7.84 24.09 -22.59
C VAL A 138 8.99 24.99 -22.16
N CYS A 139 10.19 24.51 -22.46
CA CYS A 139 11.40 25.32 -22.62
C CYS A 139 11.98 24.91 -23.97
N GLY A 140 12.58 25.84 -24.71
CA GLY A 140 13.06 25.54 -26.06
C GLY A 140 13.86 26.65 -26.70
N ILE A 141 14.31 26.41 -27.91
CA ILE A 141 15.25 27.22 -28.67
C ILE A 141 14.58 27.68 -29.96
N ARG A 142 14.83 28.93 -30.35
CA ARG A 142 14.55 29.48 -31.68
C ARG A 142 15.77 30.27 -32.13
N GLY A 143 16.35 29.95 -33.29
CA GLY A 143 17.62 30.52 -33.73
C GLY A 143 18.70 30.37 -32.65
N LYS A 144 19.23 31.51 -32.18
CA LYS A 144 20.24 31.59 -31.11
C LYS A 144 19.66 32.03 -29.75
N THR A 145 18.34 31.94 -29.58
CA THR A 145 17.59 32.37 -28.40
C THR A 145 17.07 31.19 -27.58
N LEU A 146 17.34 31.18 -26.27
CA LEU A 146 16.73 30.25 -25.32
C LEU A 146 15.46 30.86 -24.70
N ILE A 147 14.34 30.13 -24.75
CA ILE A 147 13.03 30.54 -24.19
C ILE A 147 12.63 29.61 -23.04
N ILE A 148 12.30 30.18 -21.88
CA ILE A 148 11.97 29.44 -20.65
C ILE A 148 10.69 30.00 -20.04
N ASN A 149 9.69 29.13 -19.84
CA ASN A 149 8.41 29.49 -19.24
C ASN A 149 8.40 29.20 -17.74
N LEU A 150 8.51 30.23 -16.90
CA LEU A 150 8.49 30.14 -15.44
C LEU A 150 7.06 30.28 -14.87
N PRO A 151 6.79 29.84 -13.62
CA PRO A 151 5.55 30.14 -12.91
C PRO A 151 5.45 31.63 -12.55
N GLY A 152 4.25 32.19 -12.49
CA GLY A 152 4.00 33.63 -12.25
C GLY A 152 3.75 34.02 -10.79
N SER A 153 3.98 33.13 -9.83
CA SER A 153 4.10 33.56 -8.42
C SER A 153 5.56 33.94 -8.11
N LYS A 154 5.79 35.09 -7.47
CA LYS A 154 7.13 35.62 -7.13
C LYS A 154 8.07 34.57 -6.54
N LYS A 155 7.53 33.69 -5.68
CA LYS A 155 8.26 32.59 -5.06
C LYS A 155 8.55 31.45 -6.05
N GLY A 156 7.54 31.00 -6.80
CA GLY A 156 7.70 29.91 -7.76
C GLY A 156 8.61 30.27 -8.93
N SER A 157 8.60 31.53 -9.40
CA SER A 157 9.53 31.98 -10.44
C SER A 157 10.98 31.92 -9.98
N GLN A 158 11.25 32.44 -8.78
CA GLN A 158 12.57 32.47 -8.14
C GLN A 158 13.12 31.07 -7.86
N GLU A 159 12.32 30.19 -7.24
CA GLU A 159 12.73 28.82 -6.95
C GLU A 159 13.04 28.06 -8.24
N CYS A 160 12.20 28.16 -9.27
CA CYS A 160 12.44 27.50 -10.56
C CYS A 160 13.68 28.04 -11.26
N PHE A 161 13.87 29.36 -11.31
CA PHE A 161 15.03 29.99 -11.91
C PHE A 161 16.34 29.54 -11.23
N GLN A 162 16.35 29.43 -9.90
CA GLN A 162 17.52 28.96 -9.14
C GLN A 162 17.95 27.52 -9.50
N PHE A 163 17.01 26.64 -9.88
CA PHE A 163 17.33 25.25 -10.25
C PHE A 163 18.00 25.11 -11.62
N ILE A 164 17.80 26.06 -12.53
CA ILE A 164 18.43 26.08 -13.87
C ILE A 164 19.62 27.02 -13.96
N LEU A 165 19.74 27.99 -13.04
CA LEU A 165 20.79 29.01 -13.03
C LEU A 165 22.21 28.46 -13.29
N PRO A 166 22.67 27.34 -12.68
CA PRO A 166 24.01 26.81 -12.91
C PRO A 166 24.28 26.36 -14.36
N ALA A 167 23.24 26.03 -15.12
CA ALA A 167 23.35 25.55 -16.49
C ALA A 167 23.08 26.65 -17.55
N LEU A 168 22.55 27.82 -17.14
CA LEU A 168 22.17 28.89 -18.07
C LEU A 168 23.36 29.52 -18.83
N PRO A 169 24.52 29.85 -18.22
CA PRO A 169 25.64 30.44 -18.94
C PRO A 169 26.13 29.54 -20.08
N HIS A 170 26.45 28.29 -19.75
CA HIS A 170 26.95 27.30 -20.71
C HIS A 170 25.94 27.00 -21.83
N ALA A 171 24.65 26.93 -21.52
CA ALA A 171 23.60 26.77 -22.53
C ALA A 171 23.50 27.95 -23.50
N ILE A 172 23.76 29.18 -23.03
CA ILE A 172 23.77 30.38 -23.88
C ILE A 172 25.04 30.42 -24.74
N ASP A 173 26.22 30.10 -24.18
CA ASP A 173 27.49 30.10 -24.93
C ASP A 173 27.49 29.08 -26.08
N LEU A 174 26.94 27.87 -25.82
CA LEU A 174 26.75 26.83 -26.84
C LEU A 174 25.85 27.30 -28.00
N LEU A 175 24.76 28.01 -27.71
CA LEU A 175 23.84 28.55 -28.72
C LEU A 175 24.43 29.71 -29.53
N ARG A 176 25.53 30.31 -29.08
CA ARG A 176 26.20 31.43 -29.73
C ARG A 176 27.43 31.05 -30.54
N GLU A 177 27.81 29.77 -30.58
CA GLU A 177 29.02 29.28 -31.26
C GLU A 177 30.30 29.94 -30.72
N ALA A 178 30.29 30.32 -29.44
CA ALA A 178 31.45 30.90 -28.78
C ALA A 178 32.55 29.83 -28.66
N VAL A 179 33.71 30.07 -29.27
CA VAL A 179 34.86 29.14 -29.22
C VAL A 179 35.36 29.04 -27.78
N VAL A 180 34.96 27.98 -27.09
CA VAL A 180 35.39 27.69 -25.72
C VAL A 180 36.87 27.35 -25.73
N LYS A 181 37.70 28.35 -25.44
CA LYS A 181 39.11 28.12 -25.07
C LYS A 181 39.13 27.41 -23.72
N VAL A 182 39.25 26.08 -23.75
CA VAL A 182 39.39 25.27 -22.54
C VAL A 182 40.76 25.53 -21.89
N LYS A 183 40.81 26.55 -21.04
CA LYS A 183 41.86 26.81 -20.05
C LYS A 183 41.24 27.32 -18.76
N GLU A 184 41.92 27.05 -17.65
CA GLU A 184 41.62 27.59 -16.31
C GLU A 184 40.28 27.12 -15.69
N ALA A 185 40.08 25.80 -15.68
CA ALA A 185 39.11 25.10 -14.82
C ALA A 185 39.71 23.85 -14.12
N ALA A 186 41.05 23.75 -14.02
CA ALA A 186 41.75 22.56 -13.53
C ALA A 186 42.24 22.64 -12.07
N ASN A 187 42.38 23.85 -11.50
CA ASN A 187 43.14 24.07 -10.25
C ASN A 187 42.28 24.29 -8.98
N GLU A 188 40.95 24.17 -9.04
CA GLU A 188 40.05 24.31 -7.88
C GLU A 188 39.26 23.03 -7.56
N LEU A 189 39.69 21.88 -8.08
CA LEU A 189 39.01 20.58 -7.92
C LEU A 189 39.83 19.50 -7.18
N GLU A 190 41.06 19.79 -6.75
CA GLU A 190 41.94 18.81 -6.08
C GLU A 190 41.60 18.52 -4.60
N ASP A 191 40.77 19.35 -3.94
CA ASP A 191 40.56 19.31 -2.48
C ASP A 191 39.18 18.75 -2.04
N LEU A 192 38.62 17.81 -2.82
CA LEU A 192 37.42 17.05 -2.47
C LEU A 192 37.64 15.53 -2.54
N PRO A 193 37.32 14.76 -1.48
CA PRO A 193 37.59 13.32 -1.44
C PRO A 193 36.62 12.51 -2.31
N SER A 194 37.16 11.58 -3.10
CA SER A 194 36.41 10.70 -4.00
C SER A 194 35.42 9.77 -3.25
N PRO A 195 34.28 9.40 -3.85
CA PRO A 195 33.38 8.39 -3.31
C PRO A 195 34.01 6.98 -3.37
N PRO A 196 33.68 6.07 -2.42
CA PRO A 196 34.20 4.71 -2.43
C PRO A 196 33.57 3.86 -3.56
N PRO A 197 34.30 2.87 -4.11
CA PRO A 197 33.80 2.01 -5.18
C PRO A 197 32.69 1.05 -4.71
N PRO A 198 31.81 0.60 -5.62
CA PRO A 198 30.79 -0.40 -5.32
C PRO A 198 31.41 -1.77 -4.99
N LEU A 199 30.79 -2.50 -4.06
CA LEU A 199 31.25 -3.82 -3.62
C LEU A 199 30.91 -4.92 -4.65
N SER A 200 31.93 -5.69 -5.04
CA SER A 200 31.78 -6.87 -5.89
C SER A 200 31.00 -8.01 -5.20
N PRO A 201 30.31 -8.89 -5.94
CA PRO A 201 29.71 -10.09 -5.38
C PRO A 201 30.77 -11.10 -4.90
N PRO A 202 30.49 -11.92 -3.87
CA PRO A 202 31.44 -12.89 -3.35
C PRO A 202 31.61 -14.09 -4.31
N PRO A 203 32.83 -14.65 -4.46
CA PRO A 203 33.06 -15.83 -5.28
C PRO A 203 32.51 -17.10 -4.63
N SER A 204 32.08 -18.04 -5.46
CA SER A 204 31.73 -19.40 -5.02
C SER A 204 32.97 -20.29 -4.99
N SER A 205 33.10 -21.13 -3.97
CA SER A 205 34.11 -22.18 -3.92
C SER A 205 33.56 -23.44 -3.24
N SER A 206 33.97 -24.60 -3.75
CA SER A 206 33.71 -25.93 -3.18
C SER A 206 35.04 -26.57 -2.72
N PRO A 207 35.03 -27.49 -1.75
CA PRO A 207 36.23 -27.77 -0.95
C PRO A 207 37.17 -28.84 -1.53
N ALA A 208 38.48 -28.66 -1.35
CA ALA A 208 39.52 -29.67 -1.64
C ALA A 208 40.73 -29.60 -0.67
N HIS A 209 40.69 -30.43 0.37
CA HIS A 209 41.77 -31.16 1.06
C HIS A 209 43.26 -30.67 1.14
N ARG A 210 43.70 -30.46 2.41
CA ARG A 210 44.74 -31.22 3.20
C ARG A 210 46.22 -30.75 3.29
N GLN A 211 46.79 -31.06 4.49
CA GLN A 211 48.22 -31.02 4.92
C GLN A 211 48.81 -29.60 5.08
N THR A 212 49.78 -29.31 5.96
CA THR A 212 50.66 -30.09 6.90
C THR A 212 50.38 -29.73 8.39
N GLU A 213 50.77 -30.45 9.45
CA GLU A 213 52.11 -30.65 10.10
C GLU A 213 52.99 -29.39 10.22
N ASP A 214 53.85 -29.18 11.24
CA ASP A 214 53.97 -29.55 12.68
C ASP A 214 55.26 -28.87 13.25
N LYS A 215 55.34 -28.59 14.57
CA LYS A 215 56.50 -28.04 15.34
C LYS A 215 57.01 -26.62 14.96
N GLY A 216 57.45 -25.84 15.96
CA GLY A 216 57.89 -24.43 15.70
C GLY A 216 58.62 -23.60 16.78
N VAL A 217 58.72 -24.04 18.05
CA VAL A 217 59.71 -23.62 19.09
C VAL A 217 59.95 -22.12 19.40
N GLN A 218 59.88 -21.76 20.69
CA GLN A 218 60.26 -20.45 21.30
C GLN A 218 59.41 -19.23 20.87
N CYS A 219 58.99 -18.30 21.74
CA CYS A 219 59.01 -18.24 23.21
C CYS A 219 57.93 -17.21 23.68
N GLU A 220 57.83 -16.68 24.90
CA GLU A 220 58.72 -16.63 26.08
C GLU A 220 57.89 -16.65 27.41
N GLU A 221 58.44 -16.07 28.48
CA GLU A 221 57.97 -15.92 29.87
C GLU A 221 57.02 -14.68 30.03
N GLU A 222 56.32 -14.41 31.15
CA GLU A 222 56.49 -14.80 32.57
C GLU A 222 55.22 -15.37 33.25
N GLU A 223 55.40 -15.93 34.46
CA GLU A 223 54.37 -16.57 35.29
C GLU A 223 53.61 -15.60 36.22
N GLU A 224 52.46 -16.04 36.78
CA GLU A 224 52.40 -16.11 38.25
C GLU A 224 51.51 -17.27 38.77
N GLU A 225 51.97 -17.82 39.88
CA GLU A 225 51.55 -19.01 40.64
C GLU A 225 50.10 -19.05 41.17
N LYS A 226 49.55 -20.13 41.77
CA LYS A 226 49.70 -21.63 41.71
C LYS A 226 48.58 -22.20 42.64
N LYS A 227 48.43 -23.53 42.60
CA LYS A 227 47.76 -24.45 43.56
C LYS A 227 46.24 -24.68 43.36
N ASP A 228 45.71 -25.85 42.94
CA ASP A 228 46.13 -27.28 42.85
C ASP A 228 45.47 -28.21 43.90
N SER A 229 45.27 -29.47 43.51
CA SER A 229 44.54 -30.58 44.14
C SER A 229 43.00 -30.40 44.27
N GLY A 230 42.16 -31.39 43.93
CA GLY A 230 42.42 -32.63 43.18
C GLY A 230 41.28 -33.68 43.26
N VAL A 231 41.19 -34.56 42.25
CA VAL A 231 40.48 -35.88 42.25
C VAL A 231 38.94 -35.83 42.48
N ALA A 232 38.11 -35.77 41.42
CA ALA A 232 37.53 -36.90 40.63
C ALA A 232 36.23 -37.50 41.27
N SER A 233 35.31 -38.22 40.59
CA SER A 233 35.32 -38.91 39.27
C SER A 233 33.91 -38.96 38.63
N ALA A 234 33.81 -39.62 37.45
CA ALA A 234 32.60 -40.16 36.79
C ALA A 234 31.64 -39.14 36.11
N GLU A 235 31.03 -39.43 34.95
CA GLU A 235 31.10 -40.64 34.08
C GLU A 235 30.74 -40.28 32.62
N ASP A 236 31.30 -40.99 31.63
CA ASP A 236 30.93 -40.83 30.20
C ASP A 236 31.22 -42.08 29.34
N SER A 237 30.32 -42.36 28.39
CA SER A 237 30.47 -43.18 27.17
C SER A 237 30.76 -44.70 27.21
N SER A 238 30.15 -45.42 26.24
CA SER A 238 30.60 -46.67 25.57
C SER A 238 29.54 -47.08 24.52
N SER A 239 29.76 -47.88 23.46
CA SER A 239 30.88 -48.09 22.50
C SER A 239 30.29 -48.94 21.31
N SER A 240 30.86 -49.11 20.11
CA SER A 240 31.93 -48.42 19.33
C SER A 240 32.07 -49.06 17.92
N HIS A 241 32.93 -48.49 17.05
CA HIS A 241 33.72 -49.13 15.97
C HIS A 241 33.13 -49.63 14.61
N ILE A 242 33.83 -49.18 13.54
CA ILE A 242 34.35 -49.92 12.34
C ILE A 242 33.54 -50.01 11.01
N THR A 243 33.83 -49.02 10.14
CA THR A 243 34.37 -49.06 8.74
C THR A 243 33.83 -49.95 7.58
N ALA A 244 33.63 -49.30 6.41
CA ALA A 244 34.09 -49.64 5.04
C ALA A 244 33.12 -50.15 3.91
N ALA A 245 33.12 -49.39 2.80
CA ALA A 245 33.14 -49.81 1.37
C ALA A 245 31.90 -50.38 0.61
N SER A 246 31.16 -49.47 -0.05
CA SER A 246 30.80 -49.48 -1.50
C SER A 246 29.75 -50.44 -2.12
N ILE A 247 29.28 -50.04 -3.32
CA ILE A 247 28.37 -50.72 -4.29
C ILE A 247 26.85 -50.52 -4.06
N ALA A 248 26.08 -50.61 -5.15
CA ALA A 248 24.73 -50.06 -5.35
C ALA A 248 23.57 -51.09 -5.14
N ALA A 249 22.36 -50.70 -5.58
CA ALA A 249 21.08 -51.44 -5.58
C ALA A 249 20.26 -51.33 -4.26
N LYS A 250 18.92 -51.40 -4.25
CA LYS A 250 17.91 -51.35 -5.34
C LYS A 250 16.53 -50.94 -4.80
N ILE A 251 15.63 -50.52 -5.68
CA ILE A 251 14.18 -50.49 -5.41
C ILE A 251 13.68 -51.94 -5.31
N PRO A 252 12.85 -52.31 -4.30
CA PRO A 252 12.20 -53.62 -4.25
C PRO A 252 10.90 -53.62 -5.07
N ASP A 253 10.79 -54.54 -6.02
CA ASP A 253 9.59 -54.74 -6.83
C ASP A 253 9.36 -56.24 -7.08
N SER A 254 8.18 -56.75 -6.73
CA SER A 254 7.62 -58.07 -7.08
C SER A 254 6.16 -58.09 -6.59
N ILE A 255 5.19 -58.77 -7.22
CA ILE A 255 5.22 -60.11 -7.82
C ILE A 255 4.74 -60.10 -9.28
N ILE A 256 5.25 -61.05 -10.08
CA ILE A 256 5.04 -61.19 -11.54
C ILE A 256 4.46 -62.59 -11.85
N SER A 257 3.58 -62.73 -12.87
CA SER A 257 3.79 -63.63 -14.04
C SER A 257 2.52 -63.98 -14.86
N ARG A 258 2.77 -64.40 -16.12
CA ARG A 258 1.85 -64.92 -17.16
C ARG A 258 0.94 -63.87 -17.84
N GLY A 259 1.15 -63.42 -19.09
CA GLY A 259 2.31 -63.56 -20.01
C GLY A 259 2.04 -64.34 -21.32
N VAL A 260 2.60 -63.85 -22.45
CA VAL A 260 2.82 -64.56 -23.76
C VAL A 260 1.52 -64.72 -24.63
N GLN A 261 1.44 -64.49 -25.96
CA GLN A 261 2.41 -64.18 -27.04
C GLN A 261 1.79 -63.47 -28.30
N VAL A 262 2.61 -62.69 -29.03
CA VAL A 262 2.72 -62.55 -30.52
C VAL A 262 1.58 -61.96 -31.43
N LEU A 263 2.05 -61.34 -32.53
CA LEU A 263 1.37 -60.68 -33.68
C LEU A 263 0.99 -61.72 -34.80
N PRO A 264 0.50 -61.39 -36.04
CA PRO A 264 0.30 -60.07 -36.68
C PRO A 264 -0.96 -59.85 -37.59
N ARG A 265 -1.13 -58.57 -38.00
CA ARG A 265 -1.44 -58.05 -39.36
C ARG A 265 -2.88 -57.76 -39.89
N ASP A 266 -2.86 -56.76 -40.79
CA ASP A 266 -3.68 -56.40 -41.97
C ASP A 266 -5.11 -55.82 -41.89
N THR A 267 -5.16 -54.48 -41.96
CA THR A 267 -5.98 -53.58 -42.83
C THR A 267 -7.32 -54.02 -43.46
N ALA A 268 -8.35 -53.14 -43.39
CA ALA A 268 -9.06 -52.50 -44.54
C ALA A 268 -10.58 -52.21 -44.34
N SER A 269 -10.90 -50.94 -44.01
CA SER A 269 -11.92 -50.03 -44.64
C SER A 269 -13.37 -50.44 -45.05
N LEU A 270 -14.28 -49.45 -44.89
CA LEU A 270 -15.53 -49.10 -45.65
C LEU A 270 -16.93 -49.61 -45.23
N SER A 271 -17.71 -48.67 -44.65
CA SER A 271 -19.03 -48.15 -45.09
C SER A 271 -20.19 -49.08 -45.54
N THR A 272 -21.38 -48.96 -44.90
CA THR A 272 -22.66 -48.46 -45.50
C THR A 272 -23.86 -48.45 -44.52
N THR A 273 -24.94 -47.75 -44.88
CA THR A 273 -26.31 -47.72 -44.29
C THR A 273 -27.30 -48.39 -45.28
N PRO A 274 -28.67 -48.47 -45.17
CA PRO A 274 -29.62 -47.73 -44.28
C PRO A 274 -30.95 -48.45 -43.84
N SER A 275 -31.83 -47.65 -43.21
CA SER A 275 -33.33 -47.63 -43.32
C SER A 275 -34.28 -48.41 -42.37
N GLU A 276 -35.43 -47.74 -42.19
CA GLU A 276 -36.82 -48.21 -41.96
C GLU A 276 -37.39 -48.71 -40.61
N SER A 277 -38.70 -48.46 -40.46
CA SER A 277 -39.61 -48.76 -39.33
C SER A 277 -41.06 -48.56 -39.81
N PRO A 278 -42.10 -49.17 -39.18
CA PRO A 278 -43.10 -48.32 -38.49
C PRO A 278 -44.00 -48.97 -37.38
N ARG A 279 -44.71 -48.09 -36.64
CA ARG A 279 -46.09 -48.20 -36.09
C ARG A 279 -46.51 -49.19 -34.95
N ALA A 280 -46.82 -48.57 -33.79
CA ALA A 280 -48.19 -48.31 -33.27
C ALA A 280 -48.86 -49.13 -32.12
N GLN A 281 -49.55 -48.36 -31.25
CA GLN A 281 -50.81 -48.61 -30.50
C GLN A 281 -50.89 -49.44 -29.19
N ALA A 282 -51.02 -48.71 -28.05
CA ALA A 282 -52.28 -48.49 -27.31
C ALA A 282 -52.52 -49.04 -25.86
N THR A 283 -53.24 -48.22 -25.08
CA THR A 283 -53.96 -48.47 -23.80
C THR A 283 -53.16 -48.64 -22.48
N SER A 284 -53.86 -48.44 -21.35
CA SER A 284 -53.30 -47.95 -20.07
C SER A 284 -53.90 -48.62 -18.82
N ARG A 285 -53.19 -48.52 -17.68
CA ARG A 285 -53.75 -48.40 -16.31
C ARG A 285 -52.71 -47.83 -15.31
N LEU A 286 -53.15 -47.47 -14.10
CA LEU A 286 -52.52 -46.45 -13.24
C LEU A 286 -51.62 -46.97 -12.11
N SER A 287 -50.67 -46.10 -11.71
CA SER A 287 -50.07 -45.94 -10.36
C SER A 287 -49.15 -47.07 -9.84
N THR A 288 -48.05 -46.80 -9.10
CA THR A 288 -47.65 -45.62 -8.30
C THR A 288 -46.15 -45.22 -8.45
N ALA A 289 -45.83 -43.99 -8.03
CA ALA A 289 -44.53 -43.55 -7.50
C ALA A 289 -43.23 -43.85 -8.31
N SER A 290 -42.92 -43.01 -9.31
CA SER A 290 -41.65 -43.03 -10.05
C SER A 290 -40.62 -42.04 -9.48
N CYS A 291 -39.34 -42.43 -9.38
CA CYS A 291 -38.20 -41.49 -9.49
C CYS A 291 -36.83 -42.19 -9.74
N PRO A 292 -36.48 -42.51 -10.99
CA PRO A 292 -35.08 -42.72 -11.40
C PRO A 292 -34.64 -41.80 -12.55
N THR A 293 -33.34 -41.83 -12.85
CA THR A 293 -32.61 -40.95 -13.79
C THR A 293 -32.86 -41.22 -15.28
N PRO A 294 -32.86 -40.18 -16.14
CA PRO A 294 -32.34 -40.24 -17.52
C PRO A 294 -30.82 -39.96 -17.47
N LYS A 295 -29.89 -40.71 -18.09
CA LYS A 295 -29.79 -41.28 -19.44
C LYS A 295 -29.85 -40.25 -20.58
N VAL A 296 -28.66 -39.96 -21.12
CA VAL A 296 -28.42 -39.19 -22.34
C VAL A 296 -28.99 -39.95 -23.55
N GLN A 297 -29.62 -39.23 -24.47
CA GLN A 297 -29.86 -39.66 -25.85
C GLN A 297 -29.44 -38.55 -26.81
N SER A 298 -28.67 -38.92 -27.83
CA SER A 298 -28.33 -38.02 -28.93
C SER A 298 -29.46 -37.94 -29.96
N ARG A 299 -29.66 -36.76 -30.55
CA ARG A 299 -30.44 -36.57 -31.78
C ARG A 299 -29.78 -35.48 -32.62
N CYS A 300 -29.54 -35.77 -33.89
CA CYS A 300 -28.95 -34.82 -34.84
C CYS A 300 -29.85 -34.70 -36.07
N SER A 301 -30.72 -33.69 -36.05
CA SER A 301 -31.55 -33.18 -37.16
C SER A 301 -32.34 -31.97 -36.62
N SER A 302 -32.48 -30.83 -37.29
CA SER A 302 -32.10 -30.43 -38.66
C SER A 302 -31.68 -28.95 -38.69
N LYS A 303 -31.03 -28.50 -39.77
CA LYS A 303 -30.24 -27.25 -39.85
C LYS A 303 -31.03 -25.91 -39.95
N GLU A 304 -32.34 -25.87 -39.69
CA GLU A 304 -33.18 -24.69 -40.03
C GLU A 304 -33.91 -24.00 -38.86
N ASN A 305 -33.88 -24.55 -37.63
CA ASN A 305 -34.68 -24.02 -36.51
C ASN A 305 -33.93 -23.12 -35.49
N ILE A 306 -32.75 -22.59 -35.83
CA ILE A 306 -32.09 -21.51 -35.04
C ILE A 306 -32.31 -20.13 -35.68
N LEU A 307 -33.44 -19.96 -36.38
CA LEU A 307 -34.02 -18.65 -36.63
C LEU A 307 -34.72 -18.16 -35.36
N ARG A 308 -33.95 -17.47 -34.50
CA ARG A 308 -34.34 -16.69 -33.31
C ARG A 308 -35.74 -16.98 -32.76
N ALA A 309 -35.80 -17.73 -31.65
CA ALA A 309 -36.89 -17.54 -30.70
C ALA A 309 -36.85 -16.08 -30.22
N SER A 310 -37.79 -15.25 -30.65
CA SER A 310 -37.82 -13.81 -30.36
C SER A 310 -38.28 -13.49 -28.93
N HIS A 311 -38.70 -14.51 -28.17
CA HIS A 311 -39.14 -14.44 -26.79
C HIS A 311 -38.56 -15.62 -26.00
N SER A 312 -38.19 -15.34 -24.76
CA SER A 312 -37.72 -16.31 -23.76
C SER A 312 -38.83 -17.24 -23.27
N ALA A 313 -38.46 -18.43 -22.82
CA ALA A 313 -39.34 -19.38 -22.15
C ALA A 313 -39.45 -19.16 -20.62
N VAL A 314 -38.80 -18.13 -20.07
CA VAL A 314 -38.81 -17.81 -18.63
C VAL A 314 -40.13 -17.19 -18.19
N ASP A 315 -40.96 -17.99 -17.51
CA ASP A 315 -42.27 -17.57 -17.01
C ASP A 315 -42.19 -16.64 -15.78
N ILE A 316 -42.21 -15.34 -16.04
CA ILE A 316 -42.22 -14.27 -15.04
C ILE A 316 -43.54 -14.16 -14.25
N THR A 317 -44.63 -14.82 -14.67
CA THR A 317 -45.96 -14.64 -14.04
C THR A 317 -46.09 -15.35 -12.68
N LYS A 318 -45.28 -16.38 -12.45
CA LYS A 318 -45.42 -17.30 -11.29
C LYS A 318 -44.67 -16.84 -10.03
N VAL A 319 -44.51 -15.52 -9.82
CA VAL A 319 -43.76 -14.87 -8.72
C VAL A 319 -43.93 -15.53 -7.34
N ALA A 320 -45.16 -15.91 -6.97
CA ALA A 320 -45.46 -16.54 -5.68
C ALA A 320 -44.72 -17.88 -5.45
N ARG A 321 -44.48 -18.65 -6.53
CA ARG A 321 -43.83 -19.97 -6.53
C ARG A 321 -42.30 -19.91 -6.56
N ARG A 322 -41.68 -18.72 -6.56
CA ARG A 322 -40.21 -18.58 -6.61
C ARG A 322 -39.52 -19.33 -5.46
N HIS A 323 -38.37 -19.93 -5.76
CA HIS A 323 -37.60 -20.70 -4.79
C HIS A 323 -37.19 -19.83 -3.58
N ARG A 324 -37.47 -20.32 -2.37
CA ARG A 324 -37.12 -19.65 -1.10
C ARG A 324 -35.72 -20.01 -0.59
N MET A 325 -35.09 -21.01 -1.19
CA MET A 325 -33.67 -21.35 -1.07
C MET A 325 -33.07 -21.36 -2.47
N SER A 326 -31.83 -20.93 -2.66
CA SER A 326 -31.20 -20.94 -3.99
C SER A 326 -31.00 -22.38 -4.48
N PRO A 327 -31.36 -22.70 -5.75
CA PRO A 327 -31.23 -24.06 -6.28
C PRO A 327 -29.77 -24.50 -6.45
N PHE A 328 -28.84 -23.55 -6.64
CA PHE A 328 -27.42 -23.85 -6.80
C PHE A 328 -26.76 -24.13 -5.43
N PRO A 329 -25.94 -25.20 -5.31
CA PRO A 329 -25.19 -25.48 -4.08
C PRO A 329 -24.17 -24.36 -3.78
N LEU A 330 -23.69 -24.35 -2.54
CA LEU A 330 -22.73 -23.35 -2.05
C LEU A 330 -21.30 -23.90 -2.23
N THR A 331 -20.61 -23.42 -3.27
CA THR A 331 -19.30 -23.97 -3.69
C THR A 331 -18.17 -23.33 -2.88
N SER A 332 -17.14 -24.09 -2.47
CA SER A 332 -15.95 -23.50 -1.84
C SER A 332 -15.18 -22.63 -2.85
N MET A 333 -14.43 -21.64 -2.35
CA MET A 333 -13.64 -20.73 -3.17
C MET A 333 -12.64 -21.48 -4.06
N ASP A 334 -11.91 -22.43 -3.48
CA ASP A 334 -10.86 -23.19 -4.17
C ASP A 334 -11.47 -24.09 -5.26
N LYS A 335 -12.61 -24.74 -4.96
CA LYS A 335 -13.34 -25.52 -5.96
C LYS A 335 -13.86 -24.64 -7.09
N ALA A 336 -14.39 -23.45 -6.80
CA ALA A 336 -14.85 -22.51 -7.83
C ALA A 336 -13.68 -22.06 -8.73
N PHE A 337 -12.54 -21.73 -8.15
CA PHE A 337 -11.32 -21.33 -8.88
C PHE A 337 -10.77 -22.46 -9.76
N ILE A 338 -10.65 -23.67 -9.21
CA ILE A 338 -10.24 -24.87 -9.95
C ILE A 338 -11.22 -25.15 -11.10
N THR A 339 -12.53 -25.13 -10.84
CA THR A 339 -13.57 -25.38 -11.88
C THR A 339 -13.48 -24.36 -13.02
N VAL A 340 -13.21 -23.09 -12.73
CA VAL A 340 -12.98 -22.06 -13.76
C VAL A 340 -11.76 -22.41 -14.61
N LEU A 341 -10.61 -22.72 -13.98
CA LEU A 341 -9.39 -23.05 -14.73
C LEU A 341 -9.48 -24.38 -15.49
N GLU A 342 -10.17 -25.39 -14.96
CA GLU A 342 -10.40 -26.68 -15.64
C GLU A 342 -11.27 -26.51 -16.88
N MET A 343 -12.41 -25.81 -16.76
CA MET A 343 -13.38 -25.66 -17.85
C MET A 343 -12.96 -24.67 -18.94
N THR A 344 -12.06 -23.72 -18.60
CA THR A 344 -11.51 -22.71 -19.52
C THR A 344 -10.58 -23.34 -20.56
N PRO A 345 -10.80 -23.11 -21.88
CA PRO A 345 -9.88 -23.57 -22.93
C PRO A 345 -8.60 -22.71 -22.98
N VAL A 346 -7.57 -23.21 -23.66
CA VAL A 346 -6.51 -22.38 -24.24
C VAL A 346 -6.95 -22.05 -25.68
N LEU A 347 -6.77 -20.81 -26.13
CA LEU A 347 -7.14 -20.42 -27.49
C LEU A 347 -6.10 -20.88 -28.52
N GLY A 348 -6.57 -21.00 -29.77
CA GLY A 348 -5.72 -21.24 -30.93
C GLY A 348 -4.74 -20.08 -31.19
N THR A 349 -3.91 -20.26 -32.21
CA THR A 349 -2.78 -19.40 -32.50
C THR A 349 -3.06 -18.38 -33.61
N GLU A 350 -2.20 -17.37 -33.69
CA GLU A 350 -2.09 -16.41 -34.80
C GLU A 350 -0.64 -15.97 -34.98
N ILE A 351 -0.30 -15.52 -36.18
CA ILE A 351 1.00 -14.90 -36.48
C ILE A 351 0.83 -13.38 -36.36
N ILE A 352 1.77 -12.72 -35.69
CA ILE A 352 1.80 -11.27 -35.49
C ILE A 352 3.19 -10.70 -35.74
N ASN A 353 3.27 -9.40 -36.00
CA ASN A 353 4.53 -8.68 -35.99
C ASN A 353 5.10 -8.65 -34.55
N TYR A 354 6.42 -8.79 -34.41
CA TYR A 354 7.09 -8.87 -33.11
C TYR A 354 6.79 -7.66 -32.21
N ARG A 355 6.49 -6.48 -32.77
CA ARG A 355 6.14 -5.26 -32.02
C ARG A 355 4.84 -5.39 -31.24
N ASP A 356 3.89 -6.17 -31.75
CA ASP A 356 2.58 -6.44 -31.12
C ASP A 356 2.66 -7.60 -30.10
N GLY A 357 3.87 -8.15 -29.87
CA GLY A 357 4.13 -9.27 -28.98
C GLY A 357 4.03 -8.98 -27.47
N MET A 358 3.89 -7.71 -27.06
CA MET A 358 3.85 -7.34 -25.64
C MET A 358 2.69 -8.04 -24.89
N GLY A 359 3.02 -8.86 -23.89
CA GLY A 359 2.05 -9.65 -23.11
C GLY A 359 1.52 -10.90 -23.81
N ARG A 360 1.97 -11.18 -25.04
CA ARG A 360 1.63 -12.41 -25.78
C ARG A 360 2.45 -13.60 -25.28
N VAL A 361 1.94 -14.80 -25.52
CA VAL A 361 2.65 -16.05 -25.25
C VAL A 361 3.04 -16.72 -26.57
N LEU A 362 4.34 -17.01 -26.73
CA LEU A 362 4.86 -17.71 -27.92
C LEU A 362 4.25 -19.11 -28.04
N ALA A 363 3.75 -19.43 -29.23
CA ALA A 363 3.24 -20.76 -29.58
C ALA A 363 4.29 -21.61 -30.33
N GLN A 364 5.43 -21.02 -30.68
CA GLN A 364 6.58 -21.67 -31.30
C GLN A 364 7.85 -21.47 -30.46
N ASP A 365 8.87 -22.28 -30.70
CA ASP A 365 10.25 -21.94 -30.34
C ASP A 365 10.83 -20.96 -31.38
N VAL A 366 11.79 -20.13 -30.96
CA VAL A 366 12.47 -19.15 -31.83
C VAL A 366 13.98 -19.37 -31.77
N TYR A 367 14.61 -19.50 -32.94
CA TYR A 367 16.02 -19.83 -33.09
C TYR A 367 16.79 -18.69 -33.75
N ALA A 368 18.04 -18.48 -33.31
CA ALA A 368 18.93 -17.52 -33.92
C ALA A 368 19.42 -18.00 -35.30
N LYS A 369 19.15 -17.23 -36.35
CA LYS A 369 19.63 -17.50 -37.72
C LYS A 369 21.11 -17.13 -37.93
N ASP A 370 21.63 -16.22 -37.11
CA ASP A 370 22.97 -15.62 -37.18
C ASP A 370 23.64 -15.66 -35.79
N ASN A 371 24.94 -15.34 -35.72
CA ASN A 371 25.70 -15.21 -34.47
C ASN A 371 25.62 -13.78 -33.91
N LEU A 372 25.72 -13.62 -32.59
CA LEU A 372 25.93 -12.33 -31.92
C LEU A 372 27.21 -12.36 -31.05
N PRO A 373 28.18 -11.45 -31.27
CA PRO A 373 28.32 -10.64 -32.48
C PRO A 373 28.59 -11.54 -33.72
N PRO A 374 28.28 -11.09 -34.94
CA PRO A 374 28.50 -11.87 -36.17
C PRO A 374 29.96 -11.85 -36.65
N PHE A 375 30.72 -10.83 -36.23
CA PHE A 375 32.17 -10.66 -36.39
C PHE A 375 32.83 -10.57 -35.00
N PRO A 376 34.15 -10.79 -34.85
CA PRO A 376 34.83 -10.47 -33.58
C PRO A 376 34.76 -8.96 -33.37
N ALA A 377 34.22 -8.50 -32.25
CA ALA A 377 33.90 -7.09 -32.01
C ALA A 377 34.68 -6.50 -30.82
N SER A 378 35.12 -5.25 -30.93
CA SER A 378 35.77 -4.55 -29.80
C SER A 378 34.79 -4.31 -28.64
N VAL A 379 35.30 -4.42 -27.41
CA VAL A 379 34.59 -4.06 -26.17
C VAL A 379 34.90 -2.62 -25.74
N LYS A 380 35.96 -2.00 -26.29
CA LYS A 380 36.43 -0.65 -25.94
C LYS A 380 36.77 0.21 -27.15
N ASP A 381 36.86 1.51 -26.94
CA ASP A 381 37.55 2.43 -27.82
C ASP A 381 39.06 2.36 -27.54
N GLY A 382 39.88 2.34 -28.59
CA GLY A 382 41.33 2.16 -28.48
C GLY A 382 41.94 1.55 -29.72
N TYR A 383 42.79 0.53 -29.55
CA TYR A 383 43.59 -0.04 -30.64
C TYR A 383 43.52 -1.57 -30.64
N ALA A 384 43.23 -2.16 -31.80
CA ALA A 384 43.42 -3.58 -32.06
C ALA A 384 44.91 -3.86 -32.26
N VAL A 385 45.46 -4.71 -31.40
CA VAL A 385 46.89 -5.03 -31.32
C VAL A 385 47.14 -6.52 -31.49
N ARG A 386 48.42 -6.85 -31.66
CA ARG A 386 48.93 -8.21 -31.50
C ARG A 386 49.51 -8.33 -30.09
N ALA A 387 48.89 -9.09 -29.21
CA ALA A 387 49.33 -9.25 -27.81
C ALA A 387 50.78 -9.75 -27.72
N ALA A 388 51.22 -10.56 -28.68
CA ALA A 388 52.59 -11.06 -28.81
C ALA A 388 53.65 -9.96 -29.06
N ASP A 389 53.26 -8.78 -29.55
CA ASP A 389 54.19 -7.66 -29.79
C ASP A 389 54.49 -6.88 -28.49
N GLY A 390 53.61 -6.96 -27.49
CA GLY A 390 53.77 -6.31 -26.17
C GLY A 390 53.73 -4.77 -26.20
N PRO A 391 54.23 -4.10 -25.15
CA PRO A 391 54.31 -2.64 -25.05
C PRO A 391 55.25 -1.97 -26.08
N GLY A 392 55.14 -0.66 -26.20
CA GLY A 392 56.00 0.21 -27.01
C GLY A 392 55.32 0.77 -28.26
N ASP A 393 56.13 1.40 -29.10
CA ASP A 393 55.69 2.31 -30.15
C ASP A 393 55.26 1.53 -31.42
N ARG A 394 54.12 1.90 -32.01
CA ARG A 394 53.45 1.15 -33.10
C ARG A 394 52.94 2.10 -34.18
N PHE A 395 52.96 1.64 -35.43
CA PHE A 395 52.34 2.34 -36.56
C PHE A 395 50.85 2.05 -36.61
N ILE A 396 50.03 3.10 -36.74
CA ILE A 396 48.60 2.98 -36.96
C ILE A 396 48.36 2.80 -38.47
N ILE A 397 47.68 1.72 -38.87
CA ILE A 397 47.42 1.40 -40.29
C ILE A 397 45.99 1.77 -40.74
N GLY A 398 45.36 2.71 -40.04
CA GLY A 398 43.97 3.15 -40.24
C GLY A 398 43.05 2.80 -39.06
N GLU A 399 41.75 2.91 -39.31
CA GLU A 399 40.67 2.70 -38.32
C GLU A 399 39.70 1.61 -38.77
N SER A 400 39.12 0.89 -37.80
CA SER A 400 37.91 0.07 -37.96
C SER A 400 36.75 0.75 -37.24
N GLN A 401 35.70 1.10 -38.00
CA GLN A 401 34.51 1.79 -37.50
C GLN A 401 33.30 0.84 -37.40
N ALA A 402 32.39 1.14 -36.47
CA ALA A 402 31.17 0.37 -36.28
C ALA A 402 30.20 0.50 -37.48
N GLY A 403 30.24 -0.48 -38.37
CA GLY A 403 29.38 -0.55 -39.57
C GLY A 403 30.11 -1.07 -40.81
N GLU A 404 31.44 -0.96 -40.84
CA GLU A 404 32.29 -1.41 -41.96
C GLU A 404 33.20 -2.56 -41.55
N GLN A 405 33.49 -3.47 -42.48
CA GLN A 405 34.40 -4.59 -42.25
C GLN A 405 35.82 -4.18 -42.67
N PRO A 406 36.80 -4.11 -41.76
CA PRO A 406 38.17 -3.75 -42.10
C PRO A 406 38.78 -4.74 -43.10
N THR A 407 39.41 -4.19 -44.13
CA THR A 407 40.06 -4.90 -45.25
C THR A 407 41.55 -5.15 -45.02
N HIS A 408 42.19 -4.32 -44.20
CA HIS A 408 43.61 -4.43 -43.87
C HIS A 408 43.88 -5.49 -42.79
N THR A 409 45.08 -6.06 -42.80
CA THR A 409 45.56 -7.04 -41.81
C THR A 409 46.66 -6.40 -40.96
N VAL A 410 46.54 -6.49 -39.64
CA VAL A 410 47.52 -5.97 -38.68
C VAL A 410 48.73 -6.91 -38.62
N MET A 411 49.88 -6.41 -39.07
CA MET A 411 51.16 -7.14 -39.05
C MET A 411 51.95 -6.82 -37.76
N PRO A 412 52.97 -7.61 -37.38
CA PRO A 412 53.87 -7.26 -36.28
C PRO A 412 54.43 -5.84 -36.38
N GLY A 413 54.36 -5.10 -35.26
CA GLY A 413 54.75 -3.68 -35.17
C GLY A 413 53.66 -2.68 -35.57
N GLN A 414 52.50 -3.16 -36.03
CA GLN A 414 51.36 -2.33 -36.43
C GLN A 414 50.19 -2.49 -35.45
N VAL A 415 49.30 -1.50 -35.45
CA VAL A 415 48.00 -1.51 -34.77
C VAL A 415 46.95 -0.86 -35.67
N MET A 416 45.67 -1.10 -35.40
CA MET A 416 44.56 -0.39 -36.04
C MET A 416 43.71 0.26 -34.95
N ARG A 417 43.32 1.53 -35.14
CA ARG A 417 42.36 2.20 -34.26
C ARG A 417 41.01 1.48 -34.33
N VAL A 418 40.34 1.27 -33.20
CA VAL A 418 39.02 0.61 -33.14
C VAL A 418 38.10 1.36 -32.19
N THR A 419 36.82 1.43 -32.58
CA THR A 419 35.74 1.94 -31.73
C THR A 419 34.93 0.79 -31.12
N THR A 420 34.22 1.07 -30.03
CA THR A 420 33.41 0.10 -29.29
C THR A 420 32.35 -0.51 -30.19
N GLY A 421 32.37 -1.84 -30.34
CA GLY A 421 31.50 -2.58 -31.25
C GLY A 421 31.96 -2.66 -32.72
N ALA A 422 33.05 -1.99 -33.10
CA ALA A 422 33.65 -2.17 -34.44
C ALA A 422 34.27 -3.57 -34.60
N PRO A 423 34.35 -4.10 -35.83
CA PRO A 423 34.99 -5.40 -36.06
C PRO A 423 36.51 -5.34 -35.85
N ILE A 424 37.07 -6.39 -35.29
CA ILE A 424 38.52 -6.54 -35.15
C ILE A 424 39.11 -6.93 -36.52
N PRO A 425 40.18 -6.26 -37.00
CA PRO A 425 40.86 -6.62 -38.24
C PRO A 425 41.57 -7.98 -38.15
N CYS A 426 41.83 -8.58 -39.31
CA CYS A 426 42.65 -9.79 -39.37
C CYS A 426 44.07 -9.51 -38.81
N GLY A 427 44.69 -10.51 -38.17
CA GLY A 427 46.06 -10.42 -37.64
C GLY A 427 46.18 -9.89 -36.22
N ALA A 428 45.23 -9.09 -35.75
CA ALA A 428 45.10 -8.68 -34.35
C ALA A 428 44.41 -9.76 -33.49
N ASP A 429 44.76 -9.85 -32.21
CA ASP A 429 44.23 -10.85 -31.27
C ASP A 429 43.86 -10.27 -29.88
N ALA A 430 44.06 -8.97 -29.67
CA ALA A 430 43.64 -8.26 -28.46
C ALA A 430 43.27 -6.80 -28.78
N VAL A 431 42.53 -6.15 -27.88
CA VAL A 431 42.37 -4.69 -27.88
C VAL A 431 43.06 -4.10 -26.64
N VAL A 432 43.70 -2.95 -26.84
CA VAL A 432 44.17 -2.07 -25.75
C VAL A 432 43.27 -0.83 -25.76
N GLN A 433 42.68 -0.53 -24.61
CA GLN A 433 41.84 0.65 -24.42
C GLN A 433 42.66 1.95 -24.58
N VAL A 434 42.05 3.03 -25.09
CA VAL A 434 42.76 4.29 -25.36
C VAL A 434 43.48 4.86 -24.13
N GLU A 435 42.95 4.62 -22.93
CA GLU A 435 43.53 5.07 -21.65
C GLU A 435 44.90 4.43 -21.33
N ASP A 436 45.23 3.29 -21.93
CA ASP A 436 46.52 2.59 -21.78
C ASP A 436 47.49 2.90 -22.96
N THR A 437 47.34 4.07 -23.60
CA THR A 437 48.16 4.48 -24.74
C THR A 437 48.57 5.96 -24.72
N GLU A 438 49.68 6.30 -25.39
CA GLU A 438 50.11 7.68 -25.66
C GLU A 438 50.21 7.91 -27.17
N LEU A 439 49.54 8.94 -27.71
CA LEU A 439 49.70 9.35 -29.10
C LEU A 439 51.11 9.96 -29.30
N LEU A 440 51.85 9.51 -30.32
CA LEU A 440 53.22 9.94 -30.60
C LEU A 440 53.34 10.82 -31.84
N ARG A 441 52.55 10.53 -32.89
CA ARG A 441 52.47 11.35 -34.10
C ARG A 441 51.08 11.30 -34.71
N GLU A 442 50.61 12.47 -35.13
CA GLU A 442 49.43 12.74 -35.94
C GLU A 442 49.83 13.34 -37.30
N SER A 443 48.88 13.47 -38.23
CA SER A 443 49.05 14.17 -39.50
C SER A 443 49.22 15.69 -39.32
N GLU A 444 49.77 16.40 -40.31
CA GLU A 444 50.03 17.85 -40.22
C GLU A 444 48.76 18.72 -40.05
N ASP A 445 47.59 18.17 -40.38
CA ASP A 445 46.26 18.75 -40.21
C ASP A 445 45.50 18.21 -38.98
N GLY A 446 46.08 17.27 -38.22
CA GLY A 446 45.50 16.70 -37.00
C GLY A 446 44.27 15.81 -37.24
N THR A 447 44.13 15.20 -38.41
CA THR A 447 42.97 14.38 -38.79
C THR A 447 43.22 12.87 -38.70
N GLU A 448 44.47 12.41 -38.89
CA GLU A 448 44.86 11.01 -38.78
C GLU A 448 45.93 10.80 -37.69
N GLU A 449 45.72 9.79 -36.84
CA GLU A 449 46.73 9.29 -35.91
C GLU A 449 47.67 8.33 -36.64
N LEU A 450 48.99 8.53 -36.53
CA LEU A 450 49.99 7.80 -37.33
C LEU A 450 50.85 6.85 -36.48
N GLU A 451 51.23 7.25 -35.27
CA GLU A 451 52.03 6.43 -34.33
C GLU A 451 51.54 6.59 -32.90
N VAL A 452 51.46 5.46 -32.18
CA VAL A 452 50.99 5.37 -30.79
C VAL A 452 51.91 4.47 -29.96
N ARG A 453 52.12 4.82 -28.69
CA ARG A 453 52.75 3.95 -27.69
C ARG A 453 51.70 3.13 -26.96
N ILE A 454 51.85 1.81 -27.00
CA ILE A 454 51.11 0.89 -26.15
C ILE A 454 51.82 0.82 -24.79
N LEU A 455 51.15 1.20 -23.70
CA LEU A 455 51.77 1.22 -22.36
C LEU A 455 51.76 -0.16 -21.67
N VAL A 456 50.78 -1.01 -22.00
CA VAL A 456 50.50 -2.25 -21.26
C VAL A 456 50.72 -3.52 -22.08
N GLN A 457 51.06 -4.62 -21.40
CA GLN A 457 51.13 -5.94 -22.01
C GLN A 457 49.71 -6.53 -22.13
N ALA A 458 49.08 -6.37 -23.30
CA ALA A 458 47.79 -6.97 -23.62
C ALA A 458 47.82 -8.50 -23.50
N ARG A 459 46.65 -9.12 -23.26
CA ARG A 459 46.47 -10.58 -23.27
C ARG A 459 45.71 -11.03 -24.52
N PRO A 460 46.02 -12.17 -25.16
CA PRO A 460 45.21 -12.70 -26.25
C PRO A 460 43.75 -12.86 -25.83
N GLY A 461 42.83 -12.35 -26.66
CA GLY A 461 41.39 -12.29 -26.39
C GLY A 461 40.93 -11.17 -25.45
N GLN A 462 41.82 -10.29 -24.97
CA GLN A 462 41.45 -9.14 -24.16
C GLN A 462 40.58 -8.16 -24.95
N ASP A 463 39.52 -7.67 -24.29
CA ASP A 463 38.62 -6.61 -24.78
C ASP A 463 38.02 -6.86 -26.18
N ILE A 464 37.86 -8.14 -26.54
CA ILE A 464 37.21 -8.63 -27.76
C ILE A 464 36.05 -9.56 -27.38
N ARG A 465 34.88 -9.38 -28.01
CA ARG A 465 33.80 -10.37 -28.06
C ARG A 465 33.93 -11.22 -29.33
N PRO A 466 34.29 -12.52 -29.23
CA PRO A 466 34.39 -13.41 -30.40
C PRO A 466 33.03 -13.62 -31.10
N ILE A 467 33.07 -14.16 -32.33
CA ILE A 467 31.86 -14.53 -33.08
C ILE A 467 31.01 -15.49 -32.26
N GLY A 468 29.74 -15.13 -32.03
CA GLY A 468 28.79 -15.96 -31.28
C GLY A 468 29.11 -16.08 -29.78
N HIS A 469 29.71 -15.06 -29.18
CA HIS A 469 29.93 -14.96 -27.75
C HIS A 469 28.61 -14.86 -26.95
N ASP A 470 27.67 -14.05 -27.43
CA ASP A 470 26.42 -13.74 -26.74
C ASP A 470 25.26 -14.66 -27.20
N ILE A 471 25.18 -14.96 -28.50
CA ILE A 471 24.17 -15.84 -29.12
C ILE A 471 24.81 -16.61 -30.26
N LYS A 472 24.56 -17.92 -30.36
CA LYS A 472 25.06 -18.77 -31.47
C LYS A 472 23.97 -19.04 -32.51
N ARG A 473 24.39 -19.09 -33.78
CA ARG A 473 23.53 -19.55 -34.87
C ARG A 473 23.02 -20.97 -34.59
N GLY A 474 21.71 -21.15 -34.65
CA GLY A 474 21.00 -22.39 -34.33
C GLY A 474 20.57 -22.51 -32.86
N GLU A 475 20.91 -21.55 -32.00
CA GLU A 475 20.49 -21.54 -30.59
C GLU A 475 19.02 -21.13 -30.43
N CYS A 476 18.30 -21.81 -29.53
CA CYS A 476 16.92 -21.48 -29.19
C CYS A 476 16.91 -20.30 -28.21
N VAL A 477 16.65 -19.08 -28.70
CA VAL A 477 16.71 -17.85 -27.90
C VAL A 477 15.44 -17.59 -27.10
N LEU A 478 14.28 -18.07 -27.56
CA LEU A 478 13.01 -18.00 -26.83
C LEU A 478 12.23 -19.30 -27.03
N ALA A 479 11.78 -19.91 -25.94
CA ALA A 479 11.03 -21.17 -25.98
C ALA A 479 9.52 -20.94 -26.09
N LYS A 480 8.81 -21.92 -26.67
CA LYS A 480 7.35 -22.02 -26.63
C LYS A 480 6.81 -21.93 -25.21
N GLY A 481 5.75 -21.15 -25.01
CA GLY A 481 5.18 -20.86 -23.68
C GLY A 481 5.80 -19.66 -22.97
N THR A 482 6.82 -19.01 -23.55
CA THR A 482 7.37 -17.75 -23.03
C THR A 482 6.33 -16.63 -23.17
N HIS A 483 6.03 -15.96 -22.06
CA HIS A 483 5.18 -14.76 -22.01
C HIS A 483 6.05 -13.51 -22.16
N MET A 484 5.92 -12.80 -23.28
CA MET A 484 6.89 -11.80 -23.74
C MET A 484 6.71 -10.43 -23.08
N GLY A 485 7.80 -9.90 -22.55
CA GLY A 485 7.99 -8.50 -22.15
C GLY A 485 9.03 -7.80 -23.04
N PRO A 486 9.50 -6.59 -22.67
CA PRO A 486 10.33 -5.76 -23.55
C PRO A 486 11.66 -6.42 -23.96
N SER A 487 12.25 -7.25 -23.09
CA SER A 487 13.49 -7.97 -23.36
C SER A 487 13.32 -9.01 -24.46
N GLU A 488 12.21 -9.75 -24.45
CA GLU A 488 11.89 -10.78 -25.43
C GLU A 488 11.61 -10.14 -26.81
N ILE A 489 10.90 -9.01 -26.83
CA ILE A 489 10.66 -8.21 -28.05
C ILE A 489 11.98 -7.67 -28.62
N GLY A 490 12.91 -7.25 -27.76
CA GLY A 490 14.27 -6.87 -28.14
C GLY A 490 15.06 -8.06 -28.71
N LEU A 491 14.98 -9.23 -28.08
CA LEU A 491 15.68 -10.44 -28.53
C LEU A 491 15.18 -10.95 -29.88
N LEU A 492 13.86 -10.87 -30.14
CA LEU A 492 13.27 -11.13 -31.47
C LEU A 492 13.84 -10.19 -32.55
N ALA A 493 14.00 -8.90 -32.23
CA ALA A 493 14.63 -7.94 -33.14
C ALA A 493 16.11 -8.27 -33.37
N THR A 494 16.86 -8.63 -32.31
CA THR A 494 18.27 -9.00 -32.37
C THR A 494 18.53 -10.22 -33.27
N VAL A 495 17.70 -11.27 -33.19
CA VAL A 495 17.79 -12.40 -34.15
C VAL A 495 17.09 -12.14 -35.48
N GLY A 496 16.50 -10.95 -35.67
CA GLY A 496 15.79 -10.55 -36.87
C GLY A 496 14.65 -11.50 -37.26
N VAL A 497 13.84 -11.91 -36.27
CA VAL A 497 12.61 -12.69 -36.43
C VAL A 497 11.45 -11.74 -36.17
N THR A 498 10.93 -11.13 -37.24
CA THR A 498 9.96 -10.03 -37.15
C THR A 498 8.50 -10.46 -37.11
N GLU A 499 8.21 -11.72 -37.45
CA GLU A 499 6.87 -12.33 -37.38
C GLU A 499 6.96 -13.57 -36.48
N VAL A 500 6.00 -13.74 -35.57
CA VAL A 500 6.00 -14.84 -34.58
C VAL A 500 4.60 -15.43 -34.39
N GLU A 501 4.52 -16.75 -34.26
CA GLU A 501 3.29 -17.45 -33.86
C GLU A 501 3.08 -17.35 -32.34
N VAL A 502 1.91 -16.82 -31.95
CA VAL A 502 1.49 -16.60 -30.56
C VAL A 502 0.09 -17.16 -30.30
N HIS A 503 -0.26 -17.34 -29.03
CA HIS A 503 -1.65 -17.58 -28.64
C HIS A 503 -2.52 -16.31 -28.79
N LYS A 504 -3.76 -16.51 -29.21
CA LYS A 504 -4.77 -15.45 -29.35
C LYS A 504 -5.16 -14.85 -28.00
N PHE A 505 -5.34 -13.53 -27.96
CA PHE A 505 -6.03 -12.89 -26.85
C PHE A 505 -7.55 -13.17 -26.92
N PRO A 506 -8.21 -13.55 -25.81
CA PRO A 506 -9.67 -13.67 -25.76
C PRO A 506 -10.36 -12.32 -25.97
N VAL A 507 -11.40 -12.30 -26.81
CA VAL A 507 -12.30 -11.14 -26.91
C VAL A 507 -13.33 -11.21 -25.78
N VAL A 508 -13.54 -10.10 -25.07
CA VAL A 508 -14.36 -10.07 -23.85
C VAL A 508 -15.51 -9.06 -23.96
N ALA A 509 -16.75 -9.55 -23.97
CA ALA A 509 -17.96 -8.74 -23.94
C ALA A 509 -18.42 -8.44 -22.51
N VAL A 510 -18.84 -7.20 -22.24
CA VAL A 510 -19.28 -6.74 -20.90
C VAL A 510 -20.63 -6.03 -20.98
N MET A 511 -21.60 -6.48 -20.17
CA MET A 511 -22.90 -5.85 -19.95
C MET A 511 -23.17 -5.59 -18.46
N SER A 512 -23.95 -4.56 -18.15
CA SER A 512 -24.58 -4.40 -16.82
C SER A 512 -26.09 -4.65 -16.91
N THR A 513 -26.68 -5.27 -15.89
CA THR A 513 -28.11 -5.61 -15.85
C THR A 513 -28.76 -4.95 -14.63
N GLY A 514 -29.80 -4.15 -14.83
CA GLY A 514 -30.50 -3.49 -13.72
C GLY A 514 -31.45 -2.39 -14.18
N ASN A 515 -32.74 -2.51 -13.85
CA ASN A 515 -33.74 -1.46 -14.13
C ASN A 515 -33.47 -0.14 -13.37
N GLU A 516 -32.66 -0.17 -12.30
CA GLU A 516 -32.20 1.03 -11.58
C GLU A 516 -31.07 1.77 -12.29
N LEU A 517 -30.46 1.20 -13.33
CA LEU A 517 -29.27 1.75 -13.96
C LEU A 517 -29.59 2.87 -14.98
N LEU A 518 -28.59 3.71 -15.19
CA LEU A 518 -28.42 4.74 -16.22
C LEU A 518 -26.94 4.74 -16.64
N ASN A 519 -26.60 5.32 -17.79
CA ASN A 519 -25.21 5.44 -18.23
C ASN A 519 -24.44 6.49 -17.40
N PRO A 520 -23.09 6.48 -17.40
CA PRO A 520 -22.28 7.51 -16.74
C PRO A 520 -22.62 8.95 -17.16
N GLU A 521 -23.04 9.14 -18.41
CA GLU A 521 -23.36 10.42 -19.05
C GLU A 521 -24.75 10.95 -18.67
N ASP A 522 -25.68 10.07 -18.30
CA ASP A 522 -27.08 10.40 -18.02
C ASP A 522 -27.24 11.12 -16.67
N ASP A 523 -28.23 12.02 -16.55
CA ASP A 523 -28.57 12.67 -15.28
C ASP A 523 -29.36 11.79 -14.31
N LEU A 524 -29.23 12.03 -13.01
CA LEU A 524 -29.85 11.18 -11.98
C LEU A 524 -31.34 11.49 -11.77
N HIS A 525 -32.15 10.44 -11.91
CA HIS A 525 -33.61 10.47 -11.71
C HIS A 525 -34.01 9.70 -10.42
N PRO A 526 -35.20 9.94 -9.83
CA PRO A 526 -35.64 9.24 -8.64
C PRO A 526 -35.63 7.71 -8.79
N GLY A 527 -34.93 7.02 -7.88
CA GLY A 527 -34.78 5.56 -7.92
C GLY A 527 -33.73 5.03 -8.91
N LYS A 528 -32.99 5.91 -9.59
CA LYS A 528 -31.90 5.54 -10.52
C LYS A 528 -30.50 5.78 -9.94
N ILE A 529 -29.53 5.03 -10.44
CA ILE A 529 -28.08 5.20 -10.20
C ILE A 529 -27.30 5.03 -11.51
N ARG A 530 -26.10 5.61 -11.60
CA ARG A 530 -25.21 5.42 -12.77
C ARG A 530 -24.51 4.06 -12.68
N ASP A 531 -24.49 3.34 -13.80
CA ASP A 531 -23.67 2.16 -13.99
C ASP A 531 -22.19 2.53 -13.90
N SER A 532 -21.48 1.83 -13.03
CA SER A 532 -20.04 1.99 -12.80
C SER A 532 -19.30 0.66 -12.87
N ASN A 533 -20.01 -0.47 -12.95
CA ASN A 533 -19.42 -1.79 -12.97
C ASN A 533 -18.91 -2.11 -14.37
N ARG A 534 -19.68 -1.80 -15.42
CA ARG A 534 -19.27 -1.98 -16.81
C ARG A 534 -17.96 -1.26 -17.12
N SER A 535 -17.87 0.03 -16.78
CA SER A 535 -16.65 0.82 -16.96
C SER A 535 -15.46 0.31 -16.14
N THR A 536 -15.70 -0.12 -14.88
CA THR A 536 -14.64 -0.71 -14.04
C THR A 536 -14.12 -2.02 -14.61
N LEU A 537 -15.03 -2.91 -15.03
CA LEU A 537 -14.69 -4.23 -15.58
C LEU A 537 -13.95 -4.08 -16.92
N LEU A 538 -14.45 -3.25 -17.84
CA LEU A 538 -13.79 -2.93 -19.11
C LEU A 538 -12.35 -2.43 -18.86
N ALA A 539 -12.16 -1.49 -17.95
CA ALA A 539 -10.82 -0.97 -17.62
C ALA A 539 -9.89 -2.04 -17.03
N THR A 540 -10.37 -2.90 -16.11
CA THR A 540 -9.56 -4.01 -15.56
C THR A 540 -9.16 -5.03 -16.64
N ILE A 541 -10.01 -5.26 -17.64
CA ILE A 541 -9.71 -6.17 -18.76
C ILE A 541 -8.70 -5.53 -19.72
N GLN A 542 -8.86 -4.24 -20.02
CA GLN A 542 -7.95 -3.44 -20.85
C GLN A 542 -6.56 -3.25 -20.21
N GLU A 543 -6.45 -3.14 -18.88
CA GLU A 543 -5.17 -3.09 -18.16
C GLU A 543 -4.32 -4.35 -18.38
N HIS A 544 -4.96 -5.48 -18.70
CA HIS A 544 -4.28 -6.73 -19.09
C HIS A 544 -4.13 -6.92 -20.60
N GLY A 545 -4.44 -5.91 -21.42
CA GLY A 545 -4.23 -5.92 -22.87
C GLY A 545 -5.31 -6.62 -23.71
N TYR A 546 -6.36 -7.17 -23.09
CA TYR A 546 -7.38 -7.92 -23.82
C TYR A 546 -8.38 -7.01 -24.58
N PRO A 547 -8.77 -7.37 -25.81
CA PRO A 547 -9.79 -6.64 -26.57
C PRO A 547 -11.18 -6.77 -25.93
N THR A 548 -11.90 -5.65 -25.83
CA THR A 548 -13.17 -5.55 -25.11
C THR A 548 -14.33 -5.09 -25.98
N ILE A 549 -15.53 -5.62 -25.71
CA ILE A 549 -16.79 -5.22 -26.34
C ILE A 549 -17.74 -4.71 -25.26
N ASN A 550 -18.29 -3.52 -25.45
CA ASN A 550 -19.27 -2.91 -24.55
C ASN A 550 -20.68 -3.18 -25.08
N LEU A 551 -21.47 -3.98 -24.35
CA LEU A 551 -22.86 -4.34 -24.71
C LEU A 551 -23.91 -3.47 -24.01
N GLY A 552 -23.52 -2.39 -23.34
CA GLY A 552 -24.46 -1.46 -22.74
C GLY A 552 -25.09 -1.90 -21.41
N ILE A 553 -26.25 -1.32 -21.13
CA ILE A 553 -27.12 -1.62 -19.97
C ILE A 553 -28.33 -2.38 -20.49
N VAL A 554 -28.65 -3.50 -19.84
CA VAL A 554 -29.77 -4.38 -20.19
C VAL A 554 -30.82 -4.31 -19.09
N GLY A 555 -32.10 -4.23 -19.45
CA GLY A 555 -33.20 -4.22 -18.49
C GLY A 555 -33.40 -5.59 -17.83
N ASP A 556 -33.95 -5.63 -16.61
CA ASP A 556 -34.31 -6.92 -15.99
C ASP A 556 -35.62 -7.45 -16.59
N ASN A 557 -35.52 -8.01 -17.80
CA ASN A 557 -36.52 -8.88 -18.42
C ASN A 557 -35.83 -9.98 -19.23
N PRO A 558 -36.43 -11.17 -19.39
CA PRO A 558 -35.75 -12.29 -20.03
C PRO A 558 -35.37 -12.08 -21.51
N ASP A 559 -36.20 -11.38 -22.28
CA ASP A 559 -36.01 -11.19 -23.72
C ASP A 559 -34.79 -10.29 -24.02
N ASP A 560 -34.66 -9.15 -23.35
CA ASP A 560 -33.49 -8.26 -23.51
C ASP A 560 -32.19 -8.95 -23.06
N LEU A 561 -32.24 -9.71 -21.95
CA LEU A 561 -31.11 -10.51 -21.46
C LEU A 561 -30.69 -11.58 -22.48
N LEU A 562 -31.65 -12.30 -23.07
CA LEU A 562 -31.40 -13.32 -24.08
C LEU A 562 -30.80 -12.70 -25.36
N ASN A 563 -31.33 -11.56 -25.80
CA ASN A 563 -30.81 -10.85 -26.97
C ASN A 563 -29.37 -10.36 -26.75
N ALA A 564 -29.07 -9.71 -25.61
CA ALA A 564 -27.73 -9.22 -25.29
C ALA A 564 -26.71 -10.36 -25.09
N LEU A 565 -27.14 -11.50 -24.50
CA LEU A 565 -26.28 -12.67 -24.37
C LEU A 565 -25.95 -13.29 -25.74
N ASN A 566 -26.93 -13.44 -26.62
CA ASN A 566 -26.71 -13.94 -27.99
C ASN A 566 -25.78 -13.02 -28.80
N GLU A 567 -25.92 -11.69 -28.65
CA GLU A 567 -24.99 -10.75 -29.27
C GLU A 567 -23.56 -10.97 -28.75
N GLY A 568 -23.38 -11.05 -27.42
CA GLY A 568 -22.08 -11.34 -26.80
C GLY A 568 -21.45 -12.66 -27.28
N ILE A 569 -22.24 -13.75 -27.33
CA ILE A 569 -21.82 -15.07 -27.82
C ILE A 569 -21.31 -15.01 -29.26
N SER A 570 -21.98 -14.23 -30.12
CA SER A 570 -21.59 -14.07 -31.53
C SER A 570 -20.35 -13.20 -31.77
N ARG A 571 -19.96 -12.36 -30.79
CA ARG A 571 -18.90 -11.34 -30.94
C ARG A 571 -17.67 -11.54 -30.06
N ALA A 572 -17.75 -12.36 -29.01
CA ALA A 572 -16.71 -12.51 -27.99
C ALA A 572 -16.51 -13.98 -27.57
N ASP A 573 -15.40 -14.28 -26.90
CA ASP A 573 -15.10 -15.61 -26.34
C ASP A 573 -15.51 -15.74 -24.87
N VAL A 574 -15.53 -14.59 -24.18
CA VAL A 574 -15.98 -14.48 -22.80
C VAL A 574 -17.06 -13.40 -22.71
N ILE A 575 -18.18 -13.72 -22.08
CA ILE A 575 -19.25 -12.78 -21.74
C ILE A 575 -19.24 -12.54 -20.24
N ILE A 576 -19.26 -11.27 -19.83
CA ILE A 576 -19.30 -10.84 -18.43
C ILE A 576 -20.57 -10.02 -18.22
N THR A 577 -21.34 -10.40 -17.21
CA THR A 577 -22.52 -9.62 -16.77
C THR A 577 -22.31 -9.10 -15.36
N SER A 578 -23.01 -8.03 -15.00
CA SER A 578 -23.00 -7.45 -13.65
C SER A 578 -24.42 -7.07 -13.21
N GLY A 579 -24.96 -7.80 -12.23
CA GLY A 579 -26.34 -7.65 -11.75
C GLY A 579 -27.14 -8.96 -11.90
N GLY A 580 -28.44 -8.95 -11.59
CA GLY A 580 -29.38 -10.05 -11.93
C GLY A 580 -29.09 -11.47 -11.38
N VAL A 581 -28.16 -11.65 -10.44
CA VAL A 581 -27.62 -12.98 -10.03
C VAL A 581 -27.97 -13.46 -8.62
N SER A 582 -28.77 -12.74 -7.84
CA SER A 582 -29.00 -13.05 -6.42
C SER A 582 -30.19 -14.02 -6.21
N MET A 583 -31.20 -13.61 -5.44
CA MET A 583 -32.49 -14.28 -5.20
C MET A 583 -33.66 -13.26 -5.26
N GLY A 584 -33.43 -12.16 -5.98
CA GLY A 584 -34.38 -11.09 -6.22
C GLY A 584 -35.53 -11.51 -7.12
N GLU A 585 -36.56 -10.66 -7.19
CA GLU A 585 -37.77 -10.95 -7.98
C GLU A 585 -37.55 -10.83 -9.48
N LYS A 586 -36.50 -10.10 -9.90
CA LYS A 586 -36.11 -9.88 -11.30
C LYS A 586 -34.75 -10.49 -11.66
N ASP A 587 -34.21 -11.38 -10.84
CA ASP A 587 -32.90 -12.03 -11.07
C ASP A 587 -33.02 -13.17 -12.11
N TYR A 588 -33.49 -12.82 -13.32
CA TYR A 588 -33.83 -13.78 -14.39
C TYR A 588 -32.61 -14.38 -15.08
N LEU A 589 -31.43 -13.78 -14.97
CA LEU A 589 -30.25 -14.16 -15.76
C LEU A 589 -29.89 -15.64 -15.62
N LYS A 590 -30.00 -16.21 -14.42
CA LYS A 590 -29.75 -17.64 -14.17
C LYS A 590 -30.76 -18.56 -14.84
N GLN A 591 -31.99 -18.10 -15.05
CA GLN A 591 -33.03 -18.84 -15.75
C GLN A 591 -32.83 -18.73 -17.27
N VAL A 592 -32.46 -17.55 -17.79
CA VAL A 592 -32.12 -17.37 -19.22
C VAL A 592 -30.93 -18.24 -19.63
N LEU A 593 -29.88 -18.31 -18.79
CA LEU A 593 -28.71 -19.14 -19.06
C LEU A 593 -29.03 -20.65 -19.13
N ASP A 594 -29.89 -21.15 -18.24
CA ASP A 594 -30.25 -22.57 -18.11
C ASP A 594 -31.35 -22.99 -19.09
N ILE A 595 -32.41 -22.19 -19.19
CA ILE A 595 -33.65 -22.52 -19.91
C ILE A 595 -33.59 -22.09 -21.38
N ASP A 596 -33.07 -20.90 -21.71
CA ASP A 596 -33.11 -20.37 -23.08
C ASP A 596 -31.80 -20.63 -23.86
N LEU A 597 -30.65 -20.55 -23.19
CA LEU A 597 -29.32 -20.75 -23.80
C LEU A 597 -28.74 -22.15 -23.58
N HIS A 598 -29.33 -22.95 -22.68
CA HIS A 598 -28.85 -24.28 -22.29
C HIS A 598 -27.36 -24.32 -21.87
N ALA A 599 -26.84 -23.22 -21.32
CA ALA A 599 -25.47 -23.10 -20.87
C ALA A 599 -25.25 -23.87 -19.56
N GLN A 600 -24.18 -24.66 -19.48
CA GLN A 600 -23.86 -25.45 -18.30
C GLN A 600 -23.38 -24.54 -17.15
N ILE A 601 -24.26 -24.23 -16.20
CA ILE A 601 -23.93 -23.49 -14.98
C ILE A 601 -23.17 -24.40 -14.01
N HIS A 602 -21.85 -24.23 -13.92
CA HIS A 602 -20.97 -25.03 -13.05
C HIS A 602 -21.12 -24.68 -11.57
N PHE A 603 -21.31 -23.39 -11.27
CA PHE A 603 -21.74 -22.92 -9.95
C PHE A 603 -22.54 -21.63 -10.06
N GLY A 604 -23.53 -21.48 -9.18
CA GLY A 604 -24.33 -20.26 -9.04
C GLY A 604 -24.15 -19.53 -7.70
N ARG A 605 -23.32 -20.05 -6.79
CA ARG A 605 -22.95 -19.43 -5.50
C ARG A 605 -21.58 -19.89 -5.04
N VAL A 606 -20.79 -18.97 -4.47
CA VAL A 606 -19.45 -19.23 -3.92
C VAL A 606 -19.37 -18.81 -2.45
N PHE A 607 -18.73 -19.63 -1.62
CA PHE A 607 -18.51 -19.40 -0.20
C PHE A 607 -17.35 -18.40 0.02
N MET A 608 -17.62 -17.14 -0.27
CA MET A 608 -16.64 -16.04 -0.23
C MET A 608 -17.29 -14.70 0.19
N LYS A 609 -16.45 -13.73 0.54
CA LYS A 609 -16.83 -12.35 0.86
C LYS A 609 -15.81 -11.34 0.31
N PRO A 610 -16.21 -10.30 -0.44
CA PRO A 610 -17.47 -10.22 -1.20
C PRO A 610 -17.59 -11.37 -2.22
N GLY A 611 -18.68 -11.45 -2.99
CA GLY A 611 -18.78 -12.42 -4.12
C GLY A 611 -19.78 -13.58 -3.98
N LEU A 612 -20.62 -13.63 -2.95
CA LEU A 612 -21.53 -14.78 -2.71
C LEU A 612 -22.38 -15.27 -3.93
N PRO A 613 -23.03 -14.40 -4.74
CA PRO A 613 -23.90 -14.85 -5.83
C PRO A 613 -23.16 -15.06 -7.18
N THR A 614 -21.82 -14.96 -7.20
CA THR A 614 -21.01 -15.13 -8.42
C THR A 614 -21.32 -16.46 -9.08
N THR A 615 -21.49 -16.41 -10.40
CA THR A 615 -21.99 -17.51 -11.20
C THR A 615 -21.10 -17.69 -12.43
N PHE A 616 -20.76 -18.94 -12.75
CA PHE A 616 -19.93 -19.31 -13.89
C PHE A 616 -20.62 -20.41 -14.70
N ALA A 617 -20.69 -20.20 -16.00
CA ALA A 617 -21.24 -21.16 -16.96
C ALA A 617 -20.37 -21.27 -18.21
N THR A 618 -20.49 -22.40 -18.91
CA THR A 618 -19.90 -22.59 -20.24
C THR A 618 -20.98 -22.95 -21.26
N LEU A 619 -20.82 -22.45 -22.47
CA LEU A 619 -21.69 -22.76 -23.60
C LEU A 619 -20.83 -23.25 -24.76
N ASP A 620 -21.05 -24.49 -25.20
CA ASP A 620 -20.31 -25.12 -26.28
C ASP A 620 -21.14 -25.04 -27.58
N MET A 621 -20.69 -24.24 -28.54
CA MET A 621 -21.36 -24.00 -29.83
C MET A 621 -20.38 -24.18 -30.98
N ASP A 622 -20.77 -24.95 -32.00
CA ASP A 622 -19.96 -25.24 -33.20
C ASP A 622 -18.50 -25.68 -32.89
N GLY A 623 -18.35 -26.48 -31.82
CA GLY A 623 -17.05 -26.96 -31.34
C GLY A 623 -16.23 -25.93 -30.54
N THR A 624 -16.70 -24.69 -30.42
CA THR A 624 -16.05 -23.60 -29.67
C THR A 624 -16.71 -23.44 -28.30
N ARG A 625 -15.89 -23.45 -27.24
CA ARG A 625 -16.35 -23.16 -25.87
C ARG A 625 -16.34 -21.66 -25.60
N LYS A 626 -17.51 -21.11 -25.26
CA LYS A 626 -17.69 -19.74 -24.75
C LYS A 626 -17.84 -19.75 -23.23
N LEU A 627 -17.25 -18.77 -22.55
CA LEU A 627 -17.30 -18.64 -21.09
C LEU A 627 -18.27 -17.53 -20.68
N ILE A 628 -19.05 -17.76 -19.64
CA ILE A 628 -20.00 -16.76 -19.13
C ILE A 628 -19.77 -16.56 -17.62
N PHE A 629 -19.35 -15.35 -17.26
CA PHE A 629 -19.16 -14.91 -15.87
C PHE A 629 -20.25 -13.93 -15.48
N ALA A 630 -21.20 -14.39 -14.67
CA ALA A 630 -22.28 -13.55 -14.17
C ALA A 630 -21.94 -13.07 -12.75
N LEU A 631 -21.49 -11.81 -12.68
CA LEU A 631 -20.88 -11.21 -11.49
C LEU A 631 -21.89 -10.44 -10.62
N PRO A 632 -21.63 -10.27 -9.31
CA PRO A 632 -22.55 -9.57 -8.43
C PRO A 632 -22.57 -8.06 -8.73
N GLY A 633 -23.76 -7.48 -8.94
CA GLY A 633 -23.95 -6.04 -9.23
C GLY A 633 -23.47 -5.05 -8.17
N ASN A 634 -23.01 -5.50 -7.00
CA ASN A 634 -22.33 -4.64 -6.03
C ASN A 634 -20.91 -4.28 -6.55
N PRO A 635 -20.54 -3.01 -6.72
CA PRO A 635 -19.31 -2.62 -7.42
C PRO A 635 -18.01 -3.21 -6.86
N VAL A 636 -17.88 -3.28 -5.53
CA VAL A 636 -16.71 -3.88 -4.88
C VAL A 636 -16.68 -5.40 -5.07
N SER A 637 -17.85 -6.03 -5.17
CA SER A 637 -17.96 -7.47 -5.46
C SER A 637 -17.59 -7.79 -6.90
N ALA A 638 -18.05 -6.99 -7.87
CA ALA A 638 -17.76 -7.17 -9.29
C ALA A 638 -16.25 -7.15 -9.57
N VAL A 639 -15.53 -6.11 -9.14
CA VAL A 639 -14.08 -5.99 -9.38
C VAL A 639 -13.25 -7.06 -8.66
N VAL A 640 -13.63 -7.45 -7.44
CA VAL A 640 -12.97 -8.54 -6.70
C VAL A 640 -13.17 -9.88 -7.40
N THR A 641 -14.38 -10.18 -7.86
CA THR A 641 -14.68 -11.45 -8.55
C THR A 641 -14.12 -11.53 -9.97
N CYS A 642 -14.00 -10.39 -10.65
CA CYS A 642 -13.24 -10.28 -11.90
C CYS A 642 -11.76 -10.65 -11.70
N ASN A 643 -11.09 -10.03 -10.73
CA ASN A 643 -9.69 -10.32 -10.41
C ASN A 643 -9.45 -11.79 -9.97
N LEU A 644 -10.42 -12.40 -9.28
CA LEU A 644 -10.30 -13.77 -8.75
C LEU A 644 -10.63 -14.88 -9.75
N PHE A 645 -11.52 -14.65 -10.71
CA PHE A 645 -12.00 -15.70 -11.64
C PHE A 645 -11.79 -15.35 -13.10
N VAL A 646 -12.14 -14.14 -13.53
CA VAL A 646 -12.05 -13.72 -14.93
C VAL A 646 -10.59 -13.59 -15.35
N ILE A 647 -9.77 -12.84 -14.62
CA ILE A 647 -8.38 -12.58 -15.04
C ILE A 647 -7.55 -13.89 -15.14
N PRO A 648 -7.63 -14.85 -14.20
CA PRO A 648 -6.99 -16.17 -14.37
C PRO A 648 -7.55 -16.97 -15.56
N ALA A 649 -8.85 -16.89 -15.86
CA ALA A 649 -9.40 -17.53 -17.05
C ALA A 649 -8.83 -16.92 -18.35
N LEU A 650 -8.82 -15.58 -18.47
CA LEU A 650 -8.27 -14.89 -19.63
C LEU A 650 -6.76 -15.19 -19.81
N ARG A 651 -6.00 -15.25 -18.72
CA ARG A 651 -4.57 -15.66 -18.72
C ARG A 651 -4.37 -17.07 -19.28
N LYS A 652 -5.25 -18.02 -18.93
CA LYS A 652 -5.21 -19.38 -19.49
C LYS A 652 -5.59 -19.38 -20.97
N MET A 653 -6.60 -18.59 -21.36
CA MET A 653 -7.03 -18.47 -22.76
C MET A 653 -5.92 -17.96 -23.67
N GLN A 654 -5.12 -16.96 -23.23
CA GLN A 654 -3.93 -16.51 -23.95
C GLN A 654 -2.68 -17.41 -23.77
N GLY A 655 -2.81 -18.61 -23.23
CA GLY A 655 -1.75 -19.62 -23.18
C GLY A 655 -0.72 -19.49 -22.06
N ILE A 656 -0.91 -18.63 -21.03
CA ILE A 656 0.03 -18.61 -19.89
C ILE A 656 -0.04 -19.96 -19.15
N LEU A 657 1.12 -20.61 -19.02
CA LEU A 657 1.27 -21.94 -18.41
C LEU A 657 0.84 -21.98 -16.93
N ASP A 658 1.19 -20.96 -16.16
CA ASP A 658 0.64 -20.73 -14.81
C ASP A 658 -0.23 -19.46 -14.79
N PRO A 659 -1.55 -19.59 -15.05
CA PRO A 659 -2.45 -18.44 -15.12
C PRO A 659 -2.81 -17.86 -13.75
N ARG A 660 -2.29 -18.41 -12.64
CA ARG A 660 -2.66 -18.00 -11.28
C ARG A 660 -2.23 -16.55 -10.99
N PRO A 661 -2.90 -15.85 -10.07
CA PRO A 661 -2.49 -14.53 -9.64
C PRO A 661 -1.30 -14.59 -8.66
N THR A 662 -0.45 -13.58 -8.66
CA THR A 662 0.69 -13.49 -7.74
C THR A 662 0.19 -13.25 -6.32
N ILE A 663 0.55 -14.14 -5.39
CA ILE A 663 0.23 -14.02 -3.97
C ILE A 663 1.53 -13.78 -3.20
N ILE A 664 1.54 -12.72 -2.37
CA ILE A 664 2.68 -12.32 -1.53
C ILE A 664 2.28 -12.25 -0.06
N LYS A 665 3.24 -12.38 0.85
CA LYS A 665 3.01 -12.24 2.30
C LYS A 665 3.12 -10.77 2.74
N ALA A 666 2.23 -10.26 3.60
CA ALA A 666 2.26 -8.85 4.05
C ALA A 666 1.79 -8.63 5.51
N ARG A 667 2.06 -7.44 6.07
CA ARG A 667 1.73 -6.99 7.46
C ARG A 667 0.61 -5.94 7.50
N TYR A 668 -0.45 -6.13 8.29
CA TYR A 668 -1.70 -5.34 8.20
C TYR A 668 -1.67 -3.92 8.82
N LYS A 669 -2.58 -3.00 8.44
CA LYS A 669 -2.78 -1.65 9.08
C LYS A 669 -4.17 -1.02 8.79
N ARG A 670 -4.77 -0.21 9.70
CA ARG A 670 -5.97 0.63 9.41
C ARG A 670 -6.38 1.75 10.43
N HIS A 671 -6.85 2.89 9.90
CA HIS A 671 -7.62 3.98 10.56
C HIS A 671 -9.16 3.74 10.65
N LEU A 672 -9.83 4.28 11.69
CA LEU A 672 -11.28 4.16 11.96
C LEU A 672 -12.08 5.47 11.83
N SER A 673 -13.41 5.35 11.67
CA SER A 673 -14.43 6.40 11.88
C SER A 673 -15.76 5.76 12.33
N THR A 674 -16.67 6.52 12.96
CA THR A 674 -17.74 5.99 13.85
C THR A 674 -19.18 6.32 13.40
N THR A 675 -20.19 5.56 13.87
CA THR A 675 -21.54 5.95 14.40
C THR A 675 -22.32 4.68 14.89
N SER A 676 -23.61 4.74 15.31
CA SER A 676 -24.14 3.94 16.47
C SER A 676 -25.63 3.51 16.49
N ASN A 677 -25.98 2.59 17.43
CA ASN A 677 -27.32 2.25 18.03
C ASN A 677 -28.39 1.56 17.12
N SER A 678 -29.37 0.74 17.57
CA SER A 678 -30.24 0.78 18.77
C SER A 678 -30.89 -0.59 19.22
N GLN A 679 -32.16 -0.65 19.70
CA GLN A 679 -32.74 -1.68 20.66
C GLN A 679 -34.27 -1.98 20.40
N THR A 680 -35.11 -2.81 21.10
CA THR A 680 -35.07 -3.34 22.51
C THR A 680 -35.82 -4.67 22.90
N PRO A 681 -37.18 -4.87 22.86
CA PRO A 681 -37.89 -5.52 24.02
C PRO A 681 -39.00 -6.61 23.80
N ASN A 682 -39.30 -7.45 24.83
CA ASN A 682 -40.61 -8.01 25.34
C ASN A 682 -40.46 -9.41 26.04
N SER A 683 -41.34 -9.97 26.90
CA SER A 683 -42.74 -9.70 27.39
C SER A 683 -42.92 -10.15 28.90
N THR A 684 -43.60 -9.40 29.82
CA THR A 684 -45.02 -9.43 30.35
C THR A 684 -45.43 -10.43 31.46
N MET A 685 -46.03 -9.92 32.56
CA MET A 685 -47.13 -10.54 33.34
C MET A 685 -47.79 -9.52 34.33
N ASP A 686 -48.85 -9.90 35.07
CA ASP A 686 -50.04 -9.05 35.33
C ASP A 686 -50.28 -8.47 36.78
N LYS A 687 -51.45 -7.86 37.05
CA LYS A 687 -51.79 -6.98 38.20
C LYS A 687 -53.14 -7.26 38.91
N THR A 688 -53.32 -6.63 40.08
CA THR A 688 -54.56 -6.61 40.89
C THR A 688 -55.47 -5.40 40.65
N LYS A 689 -56.78 -5.53 40.97
CA LYS A 689 -57.87 -4.56 40.69
C LYS A 689 -57.77 -3.23 41.47
N GLU A 690 -58.34 -2.16 40.91
CA GLU A 690 -58.40 -0.79 41.48
C GLU A 690 -59.86 -0.31 41.74
N LEU A 691 -60.04 0.81 42.46
CA LEU A 691 -61.34 1.40 42.79
C LEU A 691 -62.04 2.05 41.57
N SER A 692 -63.37 2.03 41.54
CA SER A 692 -64.20 2.66 40.47
C SER A 692 -64.05 4.19 40.42
N LYS A 693 -64.53 4.81 39.33
CA LYS A 693 -64.51 6.26 39.15
C LYS A 693 -65.51 6.97 40.07
N ASP A 694 -66.70 6.41 40.27
CA ASP A 694 -67.78 7.05 41.03
C ASP A 694 -67.45 7.14 42.53
N THR A 695 -66.79 6.11 43.09
CA THR A 695 -66.26 6.15 44.46
C THR A 695 -65.18 7.22 44.62
N ARG A 696 -64.39 7.49 43.57
CA ARG A 696 -63.36 8.55 43.57
C ARG A 696 -63.97 9.95 43.43
N ASN A 697 -65.03 10.11 42.64
CA ASN A 697 -65.79 11.36 42.54
C ASN A 697 -66.41 11.69 43.91
N LYS A 698 -67.19 10.77 44.50
CA LYS A 698 -67.82 10.94 45.83
C LYS A 698 -66.81 11.29 46.95
N ILE A 699 -65.56 10.83 46.85
CA ILE A 699 -64.47 11.21 47.77
C ILE A 699 -64.06 12.69 47.60
N VAL A 700 -64.03 13.20 46.38
CA VAL A 700 -63.73 14.62 46.09
C VAL A 700 -64.93 15.51 46.44
N ASP A 701 -66.15 15.10 46.09
CA ASP A 701 -67.37 15.89 46.32
C ASP A 701 -67.58 16.15 47.83
N LEU A 702 -67.45 15.10 48.65
CA LEU A 702 -67.52 15.23 50.11
C LEU A 702 -66.36 16.06 50.69
N HIS A 703 -65.20 16.12 50.02
CA HIS A 703 -64.09 16.97 50.44
C HIS A 703 -64.30 18.44 50.07
N GLN A 704 -64.93 18.73 48.93
CA GLN A 704 -65.36 20.08 48.57
C GLN A 704 -66.45 20.59 49.53
N ALA A 705 -67.37 19.71 49.94
CA ALA A 705 -68.35 19.95 51.01
C ALA A 705 -67.75 19.97 52.44
N GLY A 706 -66.46 20.28 52.58
CA GLY A 706 -65.79 20.55 53.86
C GLY A 706 -65.53 19.35 54.79
N LYS A 707 -65.93 18.12 54.44
CA LYS A 707 -65.73 16.97 55.33
C LYS A 707 -64.26 16.56 55.43
N THR A 708 -63.85 16.16 56.64
CA THR A 708 -62.49 15.68 56.90
C THR A 708 -62.25 14.32 56.25
N GLU A 709 -61.00 14.03 55.84
CA GLU A 709 -60.62 12.74 55.23
C GLU A 709 -61.00 11.52 56.08
N SER A 710 -61.06 11.70 57.41
CA SER A 710 -61.45 10.66 58.36
C SER A 710 -62.95 10.37 58.34
N ALA A 711 -63.78 11.41 58.22
CA ALA A 711 -65.22 11.28 58.08
C ALA A 711 -65.60 10.69 56.72
N ILE A 712 -64.97 11.16 55.63
CA ILE A 712 -65.15 10.62 54.27
C ILE A 712 -64.79 9.14 54.22
N GLY A 713 -63.68 8.73 54.85
CA GLY A 713 -63.26 7.33 54.91
C GLY A 713 -64.24 6.43 55.66
N LYS A 714 -64.79 6.90 56.80
CA LYS A 714 -65.87 6.19 57.51
C LYS A 714 -67.15 6.11 56.67
N GLN A 715 -67.56 7.22 56.03
CA GLN A 715 -68.83 7.30 55.28
C GLN A 715 -68.84 6.42 54.02
N LEU A 716 -67.69 6.21 53.36
CA LEU A 716 -67.60 5.46 52.10
C LEU A 716 -66.94 4.08 52.23
N GLY A 717 -66.59 3.63 53.45
CA GLY A 717 -65.90 2.35 53.67
C GLY A 717 -64.45 2.30 53.14
N VAL A 718 -63.88 3.44 52.73
CA VAL A 718 -62.55 3.53 52.12
C VAL A 718 -61.51 3.95 53.15
N LYS A 719 -60.38 3.23 53.23
CA LYS A 719 -59.28 3.54 54.16
C LYS A 719 -58.83 5.02 54.01
N LYS A 720 -58.73 5.76 55.12
CA LYS A 720 -58.34 7.19 55.16
C LYS A 720 -57.10 7.53 54.30
N SER A 721 -56.11 6.64 54.29
CA SER A 721 -54.89 6.80 53.48
C SER A 721 -55.15 6.81 51.96
N THR A 722 -56.19 6.11 51.50
CA THR A 722 -56.64 6.05 50.10
C THR A 722 -57.49 7.28 49.76
N VAL A 723 -58.40 7.68 50.66
CA VAL A 723 -59.15 8.95 50.58
C VAL A 723 -58.20 10.13 50.41
N GLY A 724 -57.24 10.31 51.33
CA GLY A 724 -56.25 11.38 51.25
C GLY A 724 -55.25 11.24 50.10
N ALA A 725 -55.09 10.05 49.49
CA ALA A 725 -54.32 9.91 48.24
C ALA A 725 -55.11 10.42 47.03
N ILE A 726 -56.40 10.10 46.94
CA ILE A 726 -57.31 10.57 45.88
C ILE A 726 -57.47 12.09 45.96
N ILE A 727 -57.73 12.64 47.15
CA ILE A 727 -57.87 14.08 47.37
C ILE A 727 -56.60 14.85 47.00
N ARG A 728 -55.40 14.36 47.38
CA ARG A 728 -54.13 14.97 46.95
C ARG A 728 -53.95 14.92 45.43
N LYS A 729 -54.25 13.77 44.80
CA LYS A 729 -54.16 13.63 43.35
C LYS A 729 -55.09 14.61 42.63
N TRP A 730 -56.34 14.73 43.08
CA TRP A 730 -57.28 15.70 42.53
C TRP A 730 -56.84 17.15 42.76
N LYS A 731 -56.30 17.50 43.94
CA LYS A 731 -55.74 18.84 44.18
C LYS A 731 -54.60 19.20 43.22
N THR A 732 -53.73 18.25 42.89
CA THR A 732 -52.58 18.46 41.97
C THR A 732 -52.97 18.44 40.50
N TYR A 733 -53.83 17.51 40.06
CA TYR A 733 -54.09 17.25 38.63
C TYR A 733 -55.52 17.56 38.18
N LYS A 734 -56.39 18.05 39.08
CA LYS A 734 -57.80 18.41 38.86
C LYS A 734 -58.70 17.29 38.30
N THR A 735 -58.21 16.06 38.23
CA THR A 735 -58.95 14.87 37.78
C THR A 735 -58.98 13.76 38.82
N THR A 736 -60.06 12.99 38.83
CA THR A 736 -60.23 11.74 39.58
C THR A 736 -59.81 10.49 38.78
N ASP A 737 -59.56 10.64 37.48
CA ASP A 737 -59.21 9.54 36.58
C ASP A 737 -57.86 8.88 36.91
N ASN A 738 -57.65 7.67 36.39
CA ASN A 738 -56.36 7.00 36.50
C ASN A 738 -55.33 7.62 35.54
N LEU A 739 -54.10 7.77 36.02
CA LEU A 739 -52.96 8.26 35.24
C LEU A 739 -51.94 7.12 35.16
N ALA A 740 -51.27 6.97 34.01
CA ALA A 740 -50.31 5.90 33.80
C ALA A 740 -49.15 5.94 34.82
N ARG A 741 -48.79 4.79 35.41
CA ARG A 741 -47.71 4.72 36.40
C ARG A 741 -46.34 4.77 35.72
N SER A 742 -45.55 5.80 36.04
CA SER A 742 -44.19 6.00 35.54
C SER A 742 -43.15 5.09 36.21
N GLY A 743 -43.21 3.79 35.90
CA GLY A 743 -42.14 2.82 36.15
C GLY A 743 -42.19 2.05 37.46
N ALA A 744 -41.18 1.19 37.67
CA ALA A 744 -41.11 0.24 38.78
C ALA A 744 -40.67 0.89 40.12
N PRO A 745 -41.09 0.35 41.28
CA PRO A 745 -40.74 0.87 42.60
C PRO A 745 -39.21 0.95 42.85
N ARG A 746 -38.77 2.01 43.53
CA ARG A 746 -37.36 2.23 43.87
C ARG A 746 -36.93 1.30 45.02
N LYS A 747 -36.04 0.33 44.74
CA LYS A 747 -35.49 -0.61 45.73
C LYS A 747 -34.62 0.03 46.84
N ILE A 748 -34.23 1.29 46.72
CA ILE A 748 -33.51 2.04 47.77
C ILE A 748 -34.41 3.19 48.24
N SER A 749 -34.64 3.27 49.55
CA SER A 749 -35.42 4.34 50.17
C SER A 749 -34.72 5.70 50.06
N PRO A 750 -35.44 6.85 50.10
CA PRO A 750 -34.81 8.16 50.06
C PRO A 750 -33.77 8.39 51.18
N ARG A 751 -33.98 7.76 52.36
CA ARG A 751 -33.01 7.75 53.47
C ARG A 751 -31.74 6.96 53.10
N GLY A 752 -31.87 5.80 52.46
CA GLY A 752 -30.75 5.02 51.92
C GLY A 752 -29.98 5.75 50.81
N VAL A 753 -30.66 6.46 49.91
CA VAL A 753 -30.01 7.29 48.86
C VAL A 753 -29.18 8.42 49.50
N LYS A 754 -29.75 9.14 50.47
CA LYS A 754 -28.99 10.17 51.22
C LYS A 754 -27.81 9.56 51.98
N MET A 755 -27.96 8.38 52.58
CA MET A 755 -26.89 7.68 53.29
C MET A 755 -25.70 7.37 52.37
N ILE A 756 -25.89 6.60 51.28
CA ILE A 756 -24.78 6.23 50.39
C ILE A 756 -24.13 7.44 49.73
N THR A 757 -24.93 8.47 49.38
CA THR A 757 -24.40 9.70 48.79
C THR A 757 -23.53 10.47 49.80
N ARG A 758 -23.90 10.47 51.10
CA ARG A 758 -23.10 11.07 52.18
C ARG A 758 -21.83 10.27 52.46
N THR A 759 -21.90 8.93 52.54
CA THR A 759 -20.72 8.07 52.73
C THR A 759 -19.70 8.28 51.62
N VAL A 760 -20.15 8.25 50.37
CA VAL A 760 -19.31 8.49 49.18
C VAL A 760 -18.75 9.91 49.15
N SER A 761 -19.52 10.93 49.56
CA SER A 761 -19.03 12.31 49.62
C SER A 761 -18.01 12.55 50.74
N LYS A 762 -18.06 11.77 51.84
CA LYS A 762 -17.07 11.81 52.93
C LYS A 762 -15.80 11.03 52.58
N ASN A 763 -15.94 9.86 51.95
CA ASN A 763 -14.84 9.04 51.46
C ASN A 763 -15.08 8.60 50.00
N PRO A 764 -14.53 9.33 49.00
CA PRO A 764 -14.69 8.99 47.57
C PRO A 764 -14.16 7.62 47.16
N ARG A 765 -13.29 6.99 47.97
CA ARG A 765 -12.69 5.66 47.72
C ARG A 765 -13.59 4.48 48.14
N THR A 766 -14.76 4.73 48.75
CA THR A 766 -15.69 3.68 49.19
C THR A 766 -16.14 2.79 48.02
N THR A 767 -16.02 1.47 48.15
CA THR A 767 -16.28 0.53 47.06
C THR A 767 -17.76 0.23 46.87
N GLN A 768 -18.10 -0.43 45.75
CA GLN A 768 -19.45 -0.94 45.52
C GLN A 768 -19.82 -2.11 46.45
N GLY A 769 -18.84 -2.81 47.04
CA GLY A 769 -19.08 -3.86 48.02
C GLY A 769 -19.55 -3.27 49.35
N ASP A 770 -18.78 -2.32 49.86
CA ASP A 770 -19.04 -1.66 51.15
C ASP A 770 -20.44 -1.03 51.20
N LEU A 771 -20.84 -0.33 50.14
CA LEU A 771 -22.17 0.30 50.02
C LEU A 771 -23.33 -0.71 49.90
N VAL A 772 -23.08 -1.91 49.38
CA VAL A 772 -24.05 -3.02 49.44
C VAL A 772 -24.12 -3.57 50.86
N ASN A 773 -22.98 -3.79 51.51
CA ASN A 773 -22.88 -4.33 52.87
C ASN A 773 -23.45 -3.37 53.94
N ASP A 774 -23.29 -2.05 53.76
CA ASP A 774 -23.90 -0.99 54.57
C ASP A 774 -25.44 -1.03 54.45
N LEU A 775 -25.96 -1.07 53.22
CA LEU A 775 -27.42 -1.12 52.99
C LEU A 775 -28.02 -2.46 53.41
N GLN A 776 -27.30 -3.57 53.26
CA GLN A 776 -27.74 -4.88 53.74
C GLN A 776 -27.79 -4.96 55.28
N ARG A 777 -26.82 -4.36 55.99
CA ARG A 777 -26.90 -4.16 57.45
C ARG A 777 -28.05 -3.23 57.85
N ALA A 778 -28.41 -2.27 57.00
CA ALA A 778 -29.64 -1.47 57.11
C ALA A 778 -30.90 -2.15 56.51
N GLY A 779 -30.95 -3.49 56.47
CA GLY A 779 -32.11 -4.29 56.05
C GLY A 779 -32.51 -4.22 54.56
N THR A 780 -31.70 -3.57 53.72
CA THR A 780 -32.04 -3.23 52.33
C THR A 780 -31.15 -4.00 51.33
N LYS A 781 -31.56 -5.21 50.92
CA LYS A 781 -30.80 -6.08 50.01
C LYS A 781 -30.79 -5.54 48.57
N VAL A 782 -29.61 -5.17 48.05
CA VAL A 782 -29.44 -4.52 46.72
C VAL A 782 -28.19 -4.98 45.97
N THR A 783 -28.16 -4.77 44.65
CA THR A 783 -27.02 -5.15 43.80
C THR A 783 -26.05 -3.99 43.55
N LYS A 784 -24.79 -4.29 43.23
CA LYS A 784 -23.75 -3.32 42.82
C LYS A 784 -24.20 -2.44 41.63
N ALA A 785 -25.02 -2.97 40.72
CA ALA A 785 -25.63 -2.22 39.62
C ALA A 785 -26.70 -1.22 40.13
N THR A 786 -27.52 -1.62 41.11
CA THR A 786 -28.51 -0.72 41.75
C THR A 786 -27.82 0.47 42.42
N ILE A 787 -26.72 0.23 43.16
CA ILE A 787 -25.86 1.29 43.74
C ILE A 787 -25.34 2.23 42.64
N SER A 788 -24.73 1.66 41.60
CA SER A 788 -24.10 2.41 40.51
C SER A 788 -25.07 3.33 39.78
N ASN A 789 -26.27 2.83 39.45
CA ASN A 789 -27.31 3.62 38.79
C ASN A 789 -27.95 4.65 39.71
N THR A 790 -27.91 4.45 41.04
CA THR A 790 -28.38 5.41 42.03
C THR A 790 -27.39 6.57 42.20
N LEU A 791 -26.09 6.28 42.30
CA LEU A 791 -25.04 7.31 42.38
C LEU A 791 -24.91 8.12 41.08
N ARG A 792 -25.04 7.48 39.91
CA ARG A 792 -25.12 8.17 38.60
C ARG A 792 -26.27 9.18 38.56
N ARG A 793 -27.45 8.83 39.08
CA ARG A 793 -28.62 9.73 39.23
C ARG A 793 -28.41 10.86 40.26
N GLN A 794 -27.28 10.88 40.98
CA GLN A 794 -26.86 11.97 41.88
C GLN A 794 -25.59 12.68 41.34
N GLY A 795 -25.28 12.49 40.05
CA GLY A 795 -24.14 13.11 39.37
C GLY A 795 -22.77 12.51 39.69
N LEU A 796 -22.71 11.37 40.40
CA LEU A 796 -21.47 10.71 40.80
C LEU A 796 -21.14 9.54 39.87
N LYS A 797 -19.94 9.59 39.26
CA LYS A 797 -19.38 8.55 38.39
C LYS A 797 -18.16 7.93 39.07
N SER A 798 -18.05 6.60 39.03
CA SER A 798 -16.81 5.91 39.43
C SER A 798 -15.79 6.05 38.31
N CYS A 799 -14.63 6.62 38.64
CA CYS A 799 -13.52 6.91 37.73
C CYS A 799 -12.21 6.48 38.40
N SER A 800 -11.15 6.25 37.63
CA SER A 800 -9.80 6.12 38.21
C SER A 800 -9.36 7.46 38.84
N ALA A 801 -8.66 7.40 39.97
CA ALA A 801 -8.03 8.58 40.57
C ALA A 801 -6.81 9.03 39.74
N ARG A 802 -6.61 10.34 39.57
CA ARG A 802 -5.37 10.88 38.97
C ARG A 802 -4.26 10.89 40.03
N ARG A 803 -3.04 10.53 39.62
CA ARG A 803 -1.79 10.85 40.35
C ARG A 803 -1.31 12.19 39.78
N VAL A 804 -0.94 13.16 40.63
CA VAL A 804 -0.52 14.52 40.21
C VAL A 804 0.38 15.13 41.29
N PRO A 805 1.42 15.91 40.93
CA PRO A 805 2.24 16.66 41.89
C PRO A 805 1.47 17.76 42.61
N LEU A 806 2.00 18.22 43.76
CA LEU A 806 1.52 19.43 44.43
C LEU A 806 2.20 20.67 43.81
N LEU A 807 1.47 21.37 42.94
CA LEU A 807 1.97 22.56 42.26
C LEU A 807 1.84 23.82 43.13
N LYS A 808 2.91 24.61 43.23
CA LYS A 808 2.88 25.99 43.75
C LYS A 808 2.41 26.95 42.64
N PRO A 809 1.90 28.15 42.94
CA PRO A 809 1.47 29.13 41.92
C PRO A 809 2.54 29.43 40.86
N VAL A 810 3.82 29.51 41.27
CA VAL A 810 4.97 29.68 40.35
C VAL A 810 5.08 28.53 39.34
N HIS A 811 4.83 27.28 39.76
CA HIS A 811 4.86 26.13 38.86
C HIS A 811 3.68 26.19 37.87
N VAL A 812 2.50 26.65 38.32
CA VAL A 812 1.33 26.82 37.46
C VAL A 812 1.58 27.88 36.39
N TRP A 813 2.21 29.01 36.75
CA TRP A 813 2.58 30.06 35.79
C TRP A 813 3.65 29.57 34.80
N ALA A 814 4.72 28.94 35.26
CA ALA A 814 5.77 28.41 34.37
C ALA A 814 5.23 27.34 33.39
N ARG A 815 4.33 26.47 33.85
CA ARG A 815 3.65 25.49 32.98
C ARG A 815 2.71 26.13 31.97
N LEU A 816 2.02 27.22 32.35
CA LEU A 816 1.16 27.98 31.44
C LEU A 816 1.95 28.81 30.43
N LYS A 817 3.15 29.30 30.79
CA LYS A 817 4.11 29.93 29.88
C LYS A 817 4.56 28.92 28.82
N PHE A 818 5.16 27.81 29.25
CA PHE A 818 5.63 26.72 28.38
C PHE A 818 4.55 26.24 27.39
N ALA A 819 3.35 25.94 27.88
CA ALA A 819 2.23 25.46 27.07
C ALA A 819 1.52 26.53 26.20
N ARG A 820 2.00 27.78 26.22
CA ARG A 820 1.61 28.84 25.28
C ARG A 820 2.70 29.10 24.25
N GLU A 821 3.95 29.08 24.68
CA GLU A 821 5.11 29.27 23.80
C GLU A 821 5.25 28.15 22.78
N HIS A 822 4.86 26.93 23.16
CA HIS A 822 4.93 25.73 22.31
C HIS A 822 3.53 25.24 21.87
N LEU A 823 2.56 26.16 21.71
CA LEU A 823 1.17 25.81 21.37
C LEU A 823 0.98 25.52 19.87
N ASP A 824 1.69 26.28 19.04
CA ASP A 824 1.58 26.27 17.58
C ASP A 824 2.79 25.60 16.90
N ASP A 825 3.67 24.95 17.70
CA ASP A 825 4.87 24.24 17.24
C ASP A 825 4.51 23.04 16.34
N PRO A 826 5.18 22.86 15.18
CA PRO A 826 4.89 21.78 14.26
C PRO A 826 5.29 20.40 14.82
N GLU A 827 4.61 19.35 14.36
CA GLU A 827 4.85 17.97 14.81
C GLU A 827 6.31 17.52 14.58
N GLU A 828 6.96 18.03 13.53
CA GLU A 828 8.38 17.74 13.19
C GLU A 828 9.40 18.20 14.23
N ASP A 829 9.14 19.29 14.98
CA ASP A 829 10.06 19.74 16.03
C ASP A 829 10.03 18.76 17.21
N TRP A 830 8.84 18.24 17.54
CA TRP A 830 8.65 17.20 18.56
C TRP A 830 9.21 15.83 18.14
N GLU A 831 9.18 15.49 16.84
CA GLU A 831 9.87 14.30 16.32
C GLU A 831 11.38 14.32 16.60
N ASN A 832 11.97 15.52 16.65
CA ASN A 832 13.41 15.73 16.86
C ASN A 832 13.81 15.82 18.35
N VAL A 833 12.88 15.60 19.28
CA VAL A 833 13.13 15.54 20.73
C VAL A 833 13.43 14.10 21.17
N ILE A 834 14.53 13.92 21.92
CA ILE A 834 14.76 12.73 22.75
C ILE A 834 14.30 13.02 24.18
N TRP A 835 13.23 12.34 24.58
CA TRP A 835 12.64 12.40 25.92
C TRP A 835 13.36 11.43 26.86
N SER A 836 13.59 11.81 28.11
CA SER A 836 14.21 10.93 29.12
C SER A 836 13.68 11.18 30.53
N ASP A 837 13.76 10.14 31.37
CA ASP A 837 13.27 10.14 32.76
C ASP A 837 13.80 8.92 33.53
N GLU A 838 13.61 8.90 34.86
CA GLU A 838 13.83 7.71 35.69
C GLU A 838 12.53 7.11 36.23
N THR A 839 12.44 5.79 36.26
CA THR A 839 11.25 5.10 36.76
C THR A 839 11.57 3.95 37.71
N LYS A 840 10.83 3.91 38.84
CA LYS A 840 10.84 2.82 39.81
C LYS A 840 9.84 1.74 39.41
N ILE A 841 10.27 0.47 39.44
CA ILE A 841 9.39 -0.72 39.29
C ILE A 841 9.57 -1.62 40.52
N GLU A 842 8.45 -2.08 41.09
CA GLU A 842 8.39 -2.78 42.37
C GLU A 842 8.06 -4.26 42.15
N LEU A 843 8.83 -5.16 42.76
CA LEU A 843 8.68 -6.62 42.63
C LEU A 843 7.36 -7.11 43.24
N PHE A 844 6.98 -6.56 44.41
CA PHE A 844 5.75 -6.89 45.12
C PHE A 844 4.93 -5.63 45.41
N GLY A 845 4.15 -5.19 44.42
CA GLY A 845 3.30 -4.00 44.54
C GLY A 845 1.93 -4.19 43.86
N LYS A 846 0.84 -4.00 44.61
CA LYS A 846 -0.52 -3.97 44.03
C LYS A 846 -0.70 -2.67 43.24
N ASN A 847 -0.32 -2.68 41.96
CA ASN A 847 -0.56 -1.60 41.00
C ASN A 847 -2.06 -1.48 40.59
N SER A 848 -2.95 -1.72 41.54
CA SER A 848 -4.40 -1.74 41.39
C SER A 848 -4.95 -0.34 41.10
N THR A 849 -5.82 -0.24 40.10
CA THR A 849 -6.45 1.03 39.73
C THR A 849 -7.46 1.46 40.79
N CYS A 850 -7.00 2.24 41.78
CA CYS A 850 -7.87 2.83 42.79
C CYS A 850 -8.95 3.71 42.11
N ARG A 851 -10.21 3.34 42.31
CA ARG A 851 -11.36 4.07 41.78
C ARG A 851 -11.98 4.97 42.84
N VAL A 852 -12.31 6.18 42.43
CA VAL A 852 -12.99 7.21 43.22
C VAL A 852 -14.32 7.57 42.58
N TRP A 853 -15.33 7.86 43.40
CA TRP A 853 -16.58 8.43 42.94
C TRP A 853 -16.47 9.96 42.91
N ARG A 854 -16.59 10.55 41.72
CA ARG A 854 -16.50 12.00 41.54
C ARG A 854 -17.58 12.53 40.60
N ARG A 855 -17.85 13.83 40.72
CA ARG A 855 -18.68 14.57 39.75
C ARG A 855 -17.87 14.89 38.48
N LYS A 856 -18.55 15.35 37.42
CA LYS A 856 -17.89 15.95 36.25
C LYS A 856 -16.96 17.09 36.71
N ASN A 857 -15.84 17.31 36.02
CA ASN A 857 -14.81 18.33 36.28
C ASN A 857 -14.07 18.25 37.64
N ALA A 858 -14.52 17.47 38.63
CA ALA A 858 -13.84 17.31 39.93
C ALA A 858 -12.60 16.39 39.88
N GLU A 859 -11.79 16.48 38.83
CA GLU A 859 -10.67 15.57 38.52
C GLU A 859 -9.47 15.74 39.48
N LEU A 860 -9.12 17.00 39.77
CA LEU A 860 -7.89 17.42 40.46
C LEU A 860 -8.09 17.73 41.95
N HIS A 861 -9.31 17.59 42.47
CA HIS A 861 -9.62 17.90 43.86
C HIS A 861 -8.91 16.92 44.81
N PRO A 862 -8.17 17.36 45.86
CA PRO A 862 -7.27 16.49 46.65
C PRO A 862 -7.89 15.23 47.29
N LYS A 863 -9.21 15.21 47.51
CA LYS A 863 -9.92 14.01 48.01
C LYS A 863 -10.12 12.90 46.94
N ASN A 864 -9.80 13.19 45.68
CA ASN A 864 -9.97 12.33 44.51
C ASN A 864 -8.64 11.88 43.87
N THR A 865 -7.50 12.30 44.44
CA THR A 865 -6.14 11.94 44.01
C THR A 865 -5.50 10.96 45.00
N ILE A 866 -4.29 10.47 44.70
CA ILE A 866 -3.54 9.54 45.55
C ILE A 866 -2.16 10.14 45.88
N PRO A 867 -1.76 10.29 47.15
CA PRO A 867 -0.40 10.62 47.53
C PRO A 867 0.52 9.39 47.45
N THR A 868 1.75 9.57 46.98
CA THR A 868 2.76 8.51 46.83
C THR A 868 3.77 8.57 47.97
N VAL A 869 4.14 7.42 48.55
CA VAL A 869 5.16 7.29 49.61
C VAL A 869 6.36 6.51 49.07
N LYS A 870 7.59 6.85 49.46
CA LYS A 870 8.80 6.44 48.71
C LYS A 870 9.44 5.08 49.09
N HIS A 871 9.09 4.46 50.23
CA HIS A 871 9.84 3.34 50.79
C HIS A 871 8.97 2.13 51.18
N GLY A 872 9.54 0.92 51.07
CA GLY A 872 8.89 -0.37 51.30
C GLY A 872 8.75 -1.19 50.02
N GLY A 873 9.18 -2.47 50.05
CA GLY A 873 9.13 -3.40 48.91
C GLY A 873 10.37 -3.38 48.01
N GLY A 874 10.86 -4.57 47.65
CA GLY A 874 11.99 -4.75 46.72
C GLY A 874 11.67 -4.15 45.35
N ASN A 875 12.63 -3.45 44.75
CA ASN A 875 12.40 -2.64 43.56
C ASN A 875 13.69 -2.41 42.76
N ILE A 876 13.54 -2.08 41.48
CA ILE A 876 14.61 -1.58 40.62
C ILE A 876 14.30 -0.14 40.20
N MET A 877 15.34 0.67 40.07
CA MET A 877 15.29 1.97 39.40
C MET A 877 15.84 1.80 37.99
N LEU A 878 15.13 2.35 37.01
CA LEU A 878 15.50 2.33 35.60
C LEU A 878 15.68 3.76 35.09
N TRP A 879 16.71 4.00 34.29
CA TRP A 879 16.78 5.17 33.40
C TRP A 879 16.50 4.71 31.97
N GLY A 880 15.80 5.51 31.19
CA GLY A 880 15.68 5.30 29.75
C GLY A 880 15.24 6.53 28.99
N CYS A 881 15.25 6.42 27.67
CA CYS A 881 14.88 7.50 26.76
C CYS A 881 14.10 6.97 25.55
N PHE A 882 13.38 7.84 24.86
CA PHE A 882 12.69 7.52 23.60
C PHE A 882 12.52 8.78 22.73
N SER A 883 12.24 8.62 21.44
CA SER A 883 11.75 9.69 20.55
C SER A 883 10.54 9.21 19.74
N ALA A 884 10.01 10.04 18.85
CA ALA A 884 8.96 9.61 17.90
C ALA A 884 9.38 8.37 17.06
N LYS A 885 10.69 8.13 16.93
CA LYS A 885 11.26 7.00 16.18
C LYS A 885 11.38 5.70 16.99
N GLY A 886 11.02 5.71 18.27
CA GLY A 886 10.96 4.51 19.13
C GLY A 886 11.74 4.60 20.44
N PRO A 887 11.81 3.49 21.22
CA PRO A 887 12.56 3.41 22.46
C PRO A 887 14.08 3.43 22.23
N GLY A 888 14.78 4.24 23.01
CA GLY A 888 16.23 4.18 23.18
C GLY A 888 16.63 3.11 24.21
N ARG A 889 17.86 3.19 24.73
CA ARG A 889 18.35 2.25 25.74
C ARG A 889 17.63 2.40 27.09
N LEU A 890 17.42 1.28 27.77
CA LEU A 890 16.97 1.17 29.16
C LEU A 890 18.11 0.59 30.02
N ILE A 891 18.28 1.08 31.24
CA ILE A 891 19.40 0.72 32.12
C ILE A 891 18.92 0.63 33.56
N ARG A 892 19.31 -0.42 34.29
CA ARG A 892 19.14 -0.46 35.75
C ARG A 892 20.17 0.44 36.44
N VAL A 893 19.67 1.34 37.26
CA VAL A 893 20.48 2.16 38.16
C VAL A 893 20.64 1.38 39.48
N LYS A 894 21.85 0.88 39.75
CA LYS A 894 22.11 -0.01 40.89
C LYS A 894 22.16 0.72 42.24
N GLU A 895 22.50 2.01 42.22
CA GLU A 895 22.68 2.84 43.42
C GLU A 895 21.82 4.12 43.39
N ARG A 896 21.90 4.93 44.46
CA ARG A 896 21.22 6.22 44.53
C ARG A 896 21.83 7.21 43.55
N MET A 897 21.11 7.52 42.47
CA MET A 897 21.61 8.41 41.41
C MET A 897 22.08 9.77 41.93
N ASN A 898 23.34 10.08 41.65
CA ASN A 898 23.98 11.38 41.88
C ASN A 898 24.32 12.04 40.54
N GLY A 899 24.73 13.32 40.56
CA GLY A 899 25.03 14.07 39.33
C GLY A 899 26.21 13.54 38.51
N ALA A 900 27.15 12.79 39.11
CA ALA A 900 28.25 12.17 38.38
C ALA A 900 27.79 10.92 37.62
N MET A 901 27.10 10.00 38.32
CA MET A 901 26.53 8.80 37.70
C MET A 901 25.47 9.13 36.64
N TYR A 902 24.71 10.23 36.80
CA TYR A 902 23.81 10.72 35.75
C TYR A 902 24.56 11.12 34.46
N ARG A 903 25.64 11.90 34.57
CA ARG A 903 26.48 12.26 33.41
C ARG A 903 27.09 11.01 32.75
N GLU A 904 27.51 10.03 33.53
CA GLU A 904 28.02 8.76 33.02
C GLU A 904 26.96 7.98 32.24
N ILE A 905 25.74 7.85 32.80
CA ILE A 905 24.57 7.22 32.16
C ILE A 905 24.29 7.88 30.81
N LEU A 906 24.20 9.22 30.76
CA LEU A 906 24.01 9.96 29.50
C LEU A 906 25.18 9.71 28.54
N SER A 907 26.43 9.82 28.99
CA SER A 907 27.61 9.64 28.15
C SER A 907 27.69 8.26 27.50
N LYS A 908 27.34 7.21 28.25
CA LYS A 908 27.40 5.82 27.79
C LYS A 908 26.17 5.38 26.97
N ASN A 909 25.04 6.11 27.02
CA ASN A 909 23.77 5.59 26.48
C ASN A 909 22.89 6.58 25.71
N LEU A 910 22.92 7.90 26.00
CA LEU A 910 22.12 8.87 25.25
C LEU A 910 22.61 8.98 23.80
N LEU A 911 23.94 9.12 23.60
CA LEU A 911 24.53 9.20 22.26
C LEU A 911 24.33 7.90 21.44
N PRO A 912 24.56 6.69 21.97
CA PRO A 912 24.19 5.46 21.28
C PRO A 912 22.70 5.35 20.96
N SER A 913 21.81 5.84 21.83
CA SER A 913 20.36 5.83 21.56
C SER A 913 20.00 6.80 20.44
N ALA A 914 20.53 8.03 20.44
CA ALA A 914 20.33 9.02 19.38
C ALA A 914 20.81 8.52 18.00
N ARG A 915 21.94 7.77 17.98
CA ARG A 915 22.47 7.12 16.77
C ARG A 915 21.57 5.96 16.31
N ALA A 916 21.19 5.06 17.21
CA ALA A 916 20.31 3.93 16.89
C ALA A 916 18.93 4.37 16.38
N LEU A 917 18.38 5.45 16.95
CA LEU A 917 17.11 6.06 16.52
C LEU A 917 17.23 6.93 15.27
N LYS A 918 18.42 7.09 14.66
CA LYS A 918 18.64 7.88 13.43
C LYS A 918 18.07 9.31 13.51
N MET A 919 18.39 10.03 14.59
CA MET A 919 17.93 11.42 14.80
C MET A 919 18.53 12.41 13.80
N LYS A 920 17.79 13.50 13.45
CA LYS A 920 18.29 14.58 12.57
C LYS A 920 19.49 15.31 13.23
N ARG A 921 20.33 16.01 12.47
CA ARG A 921 21.32 16.95 13.07
C ARG A 921 20.57 18.01 13.88
N GLY A 922 21.13 18.43 15.02
CA GLY A 922 20.51 19.45 15.89
C GLY A 922 19.35 18.96 16.79
N TRP A 923 19.20 17.65 17.00
CA TRP A 923 18.20 17.08 17.91
C TRP A 923 18.25 17.65 19.33
N VAL A 924 17.08 17.69 19.98
CA VAL A 924 16.89 18.30 21.31
C VAL A 924 16.82 17.23 22.38
N PHE A 925 17.52 17.43 23.50
CA PHE A 925 17.43 16.58 24.68
C PHE A 925 16.43 17.13 25.69
N GLN A 926 15.46 16.32 26.10
CA GLN A 926 14.59 16.61 27.24
C GLN A 926 14.98 15.76 28.44
N HIS A 927 15.10 16.43 29.59
CA HIS A 927 15.16 15.85 30.92
C HIS A 927 14.43 16.79 31.89
N ASP A 928 14.08 16.31 33.08
CA ASP A 928 13.40 17.14 34.09
C ASP A 928 14.36 18.06 34.86
N ASN A 929 13.83 19.02 35.62
CA ASN A 929 14.63 19.96 36.43
C ASN A 929 14.99 19.42 37.83
N ASP A 930 15.20 18.12 38.01
CA ASP A 930 15.71 17.58 39.28
C ASP A 930 17.07 18.21 39.66
N PRO A 931 17.40 18.38 40.96
CA PRO A 931 18.70 18.89 41.39
C PRO A 931 19.93 18.19 40.77
N LYS A 932 19.85 16.89 40.44
CA LYS A 932 20.97 16.16 39.78
C LYS A 932 21.19 16.58 38.32
N HIS A 933 20.14 17.06 37.67
CA HIS A 933 20.11 17.54 36.29
C HIS A 933 20.52 19.01 36.20
N THR A 934 20.02 19.83 37.13
CA THR A 934 20.19 21.28 37.15
C THR A 934 21.51 21.74 37.78
N ALA A 935 22.26 20.84 38.42
CA ALA A 935 23.60 21.08 38.96
C ALA A 935 24.57 21.66 37.90
N GLN A 936 25.39 22.64 38.30
CA GLN A 936 26.25 23.40 37.40
C GLN A 936 27.20 22.50 36.57
N ALA A 937 27.90 21.56 37.21
CA ALA A 937 28.77 20.60 36.52
C ALA A 937 28.03 19.68 35.51
N THR A 938 26.71 19.52 35.64
CA THR A 938 25.88 18.80 34.65
C THR A 938 25.53 19.71 33.47
N LYS A 939 25.16 20.96 33.72
CA LYS A 939 24.92 21.98 32.67
C LYS A 939 26.17 22.27 31.84
N GLU A 940 27.32 22.43 32.49
CA GLU A 940 28.62 22.65 31.83
C GLU A 940 29.05 21.44 30.99
N TRP A 941 28.79 20.22 31.46
CA TRP A 941 29.05 19.00 30.70
C TRP A 941 28.16 18.90 29.45
N LEU A 942 26.85 19.20 29.57
CA LEU A 942 25.93 19.23 28.43
C LEU A 942 26.36 20.29 27.40
N ARG A 943 26.77 21.48 27.85
CA ARG A 943 27.35 22.54 26.99
C ARG A 943 28.63 22.09 26.29
N LYS A 944 29.57 21.47 27.00
CA LYS A 944 30.84 20.92 26.42
C LYS A 944 30.60 19.74 25.47
N LYS A 945 29.41 19.13 25.47
CA LYS A 945 28.98 18.10 24.52
C LYS A 945 28.04 18.62 23.43
N HIS A 946 27.81 19.93 23.36
CA HIS A 946 26.98 20.60 22.34
C HIS A 946 25.54 20.07 22.24
N PHE A 947 24.95 19.59 23.35
CA PHE A 947 23.54 19.19 23.35
C PHE A 947 22.62 20.41 23.48
N LYS A 948 21.67 20.57 22.56
CA LYS A 948 20.53 21.49 22.71
C LYS A 948 19.57 20.87 23.72
N VAL A 949 19.26 21.57 24.81
CA VAL A 949 18.38 21.09 25.88
C VAL A 949 17.04 21.82 25.81
N LEU A 950 15.91 21.11 25.97
CA LEU A 950 14.57 21.70 26.00
C LEU A 950 14.35 22.47 27.31
N GLU A 951 13.83 23.70 27.26
CA GLU A 951 13.37 24.40 28.47
C GLU A 951 12.17 23.65 29.06
N TRP A 952 12.29 23.11 30.27
CA TRP A 952 11.26 22.28 30.87
C TRP A 952 10.66 22.90 32.14
N PRO A 953 9.33 22.94 32.31
CA PRO A 953 8.73 23.46 33.53
C PRO A 953 8.82 22.44 34.68
N SER A 954 9.48 22.81 35.78
CA SER A 954 9.68 21.96 36.97
C SER A 954 8.37 21.38 37.54
N GLN A 955 8.42 20.13 38.03
CA GLN A 955 7.25 19.39 38.55
C GLN A 955 6.15 19.14 37.48
N SER A 956 6.55 18.76 36.26
CA SER A 956 5.64 18.47 35.14
C SER A 956 5.84 17.08 34.50
N PRO A 957 5.82 15.97 35.27
CA PRO A 957 5.90 14.63 34.70
C PRO A 957 4.72 14.32 33.77
N ASP A 958 3.55 14.92 34.02
CA ASP A 958 2.34 14.78 33.19
C ASP A 958 2.41 15.51 31.83
N LEU A 959 3.50 16.24 31.56
CA LEU A 959 3.83 16.73 30.22
C LEU A 959 4.88 15.85 29.51
N ASN A 960 5.65 15.03 30.23
CA ASN A 960 6.70 14.19 29.64
C ASN A 960 6.06 12.90 29.09
N PRO A 961 6.04 12.65 27.77
CA PRO A 961 5.27 11.53 27.23
C PRO A 961 5.82 10.15 27.62
N ILE A 962 7.09 10.06 28.08
CA ILE A 962 7.73 8.82 28.53
C ILE A 962 7.01 8.17 29.73
N GLU A 963 6.29 8.94 30.55
CA GLU A 963 5.44 8.41 31.64
C GLU A 963 4.31 7.50 31.11
N ASN A 964 3.92 7.62 29.84
CA ASN A 964 3.02 6.66 29.18
C ASN A 964 3.73 5.32 28.89
N LEU A 965 4.99 5.36 28.43
CA LEU A 965 5.81 4.17 28.21
C LEU A 965 6.12 3.47 29.55
N TRP A 966 6.45 4.23 30.60
CA TRP A 966 6.61 3.69 31.96
C TRP A 966 5.35 3.02 32.48
N ARG A 967 4.18 3.58 32.19
CA ARG A 967 2.90 2.98 32.57
C ARG A 967 2.64 1.67 31.82
N GLU A 968 2.93 1.60 30.52
CA GLU A 968 2.77 0.39 29.71
C GLU A 968 3.75 -0.71 30.14
N LEU A 969 5.04 -0.39 30.31
CA LEU A 969 6.05 -1.31 30.84
C LEU A 969 5.61 -1.92 32.18
N LYS A 970 5.14 -1.09 33.12
CA LYS A 970 4.63 -1.52 34.42
C LYS A 970 3.33 -2.34 34.37
N ILE A 971 2.63 -2.39 33.22
CA ILE A 971 1.50 -3.29 32.99
C ILE A 971 2.01 -4.64 32.48
N ARG A 972 2.86 -4.67 31.45
CA ARG A 972 3.40 -5.92 30.86
C ARG A 972 4.26 -6.71 31.83
N VAL A 973 5.16 -6.03 32.54
CA VAL A 973 5.99 -6.64 33.60
C VAL A 973 5.11 -7.25 34.70
N ALA A 974 4.00 -6.59 35.06
CA ALA A 974 3.05 -7.12 36.04
C ALA A 974 2.22 -8.31 35.52
N GLN A 975 2.00 -8.44 34.20
CA GLN A 975 1.36 -9.60 33.58
C GLN A 975 2.26 -10.83 33.63
N ARG A 976 3.58 -10.67 33.43
CA ARG A 976 4.58 -11.77 33.45
C ARG A 976 5.00 -12.23 34.85
N GLN A 977 4.54 -11.58 35.92
CA GLN A 977 4.74 -11.97 37.33
C GLN A 977 6.19 -12.40 37.69
N PRO A 978 7.19 -11.50 37.55
CA PRO A 978 8.58 -11.77 37.95
C PRO A 978 8.68 -12.18 39.42
N GLN A 979 9.39 -13.27 39.70
CA GLN A 979 9.50 -13.86 41.04
C GLN A 979 10.69 -13.33 41.86
N ASN A 980 11.69 -12.77 41.21
CA ASN A 980 12.90 -12.22 41.84
C ASN A 980 13.40 -10.95 41.11
N ILE A 981 14.40 -10.27 41.68
CA ILE A 981 14.89 -8.98 41.16
C ILE A 981 15.63 -9.11 39.82
N THR A 982 16.32 -10.23 39.56
CA THR A 982 17.02 -10.48 38.29
C THR A 982 16.01 -10.73 37.16
N ALA A 983 15.05 -11.62 37.39
CA ALA A 983 13.94 -11.85 36.46
C ALA A 983 13.08 -10.59 36.24
N LEU A 984 12.95 -9.72 37.25
CA LEU A 984 12.31 -8.41 37.10
C LEU A 984 13.11 -7.49 36.16
N GLU A 985 14.43 -7.47 36.26
CA GLU A 985 15.31 -6.69 35.37
C GLU A 985 15.28 -7.23 33.94
N GLU A 986 15.47 -8.54 33.76
CA GLU A 986 15.40 -9.23 32.47
C GLU A 986 14.05 -9.01 31.79
N ILE A 987 12.93 -9.20 32.50
CA ILE A 987 11.59 -8.95 31.96
C ILE A 987 11.37 -7.46 31.67
N CYS A 988 11.96 -6.53 32.43
CA CYS A 988 11.91 -5.11 32.07
C CYS A 988 12.70 -4.79 30.80
N MET A 989 13.89 -5.38 30.62
CA MET A 989 14.70 -5.19 29.40
C MET A 989 14.07 -5.86 28.18
N GLU A 990 13.56 -7.09 28.33
CA GLU A 990 12.76 -7.79 27.31
C GLU A 990 11.54 -6.97 26.90
N GLU A 991 10.68 -6.58 27.85
CA GLU A 991 9.44 -5.88 27.51
C GLU A 991 9.69 -4.47 26.99
N TRP A 992 10.81 -3.83 27.35
CA TRP A 992 11.26 -2.57 26.77
C TRP A 992 11.81 -2.71 25.34
N ALA A 993 12.59 -3.75 25.06
CA ALA A 993 12.96 -4.11 23.69
C ALA A 993 11.72 -4.47 22.84
N LYS A 994 10.65 -4.95 23.48
CA LYS A 994 9.30 -5.15 22.92
C LYS A 994 8.38 -3.91 23.04
N LEU A 995 8.90 -2.71 23.26
CA LEU A 995 8.17 -1.43 23.12
C LEU A 995 8.24 -0.73 21.74
N PRO A 996 8.50 -1.36 20.57
CA PRO A 996 7.95 -0.82 19.33
C PRO A 996 6.44 -1.12 19.28
N ALA A 997 5.63 -0.07 19.36
CA ALA A 997 4.18 -0.14 19.35
C ALA A 997 3.68 1.08 18.54
N THR A 998 2.87 0.96 17.48
CA THR A 998 1.82 -0.05 17.26
C THR A 998 1.48 -0.31 15.79
N LEU A 999 0.71 -1.39 15.61
CA LEU A 999 -0.10 -1.74 14.43
C LEU A 999 -1.59 -1.66 14.87
N SER A 1000 -2.57 -1.58 13.96
CA SER A 1000 -3.81 -0.82 14.26
C SER A 1000 -4.98 -1.51 15.02
N CYS A 1001 -5.42 -2.71 14.64
CA CYS A 1001 -6.62 -3.34 15.23
C CYS A 1001 -6.74 -4.84 14.90
N ASP A 1002 -7.57 -5.54 15.68
CA ASP A 1002 -7.97 -6.93 15.45
C ASP A 1002 -9.03 -7.03 14.33
N VAL A 1003 -8.88 -8.00 13.42
CA VAL A 1003 -9.77 -8.21 12.29
C VAL A 1003 -10.69 -9.40 12.57
N LYS A 1004 -11.94 -9.11 12.89
CA LYS A 1004 -12.99 -10.15 13.04
C LYS A 1004 -13.21 -10.90 11.75
N LEU A 1005 -12.87 -12.18 11.76
CA LEU A 1005 -13.06 -13.07 10.63
C LEU A 1005 -14.57 -13.28 10.37
N ASP A 1006 -14.97 -13.23 9.11
CA ASP A 1006 -16.30 -13.68 8.67
C ASP A 1006 -16.37 -15.22 8.77
N PRO A 1007 -17.57 -15.83 8.85
CA PRO A 1007 -17.71 -17.28 8.68
C PRO A 1007 -17.25 -17.82 7.31
N ARG A 1008 -16.92 -16.94 6.36
CA ARG A 1008 -16.40 -17.25 5.01
C ARG A 1008 -14.97 -16.73 4.86
N PRO A 1009 -14.17 -17.31 3.93
CA PRO A 1009 -13.00 -16.64 3.38
C PRO A 1009 -13.34 -15.22 2.91
N GLU A 1010 -12.51 -14.23 3.28
CA GLU A 1010 -12.76 -12.82 3.01
C GLU A 1010 -11.59 -12.17 2.25
N TYR A 1011 -11.89 -11.67 1.05
CA TYR A 1011 -10.95 -11.01 0.14
C TYR A 1011 -10.92 -9.50 0.42
N HIS A 1012 -9.93 -9.09 1.22
CA HIS A 1012 -9.92 -7.78 1.85
C HIS A 1012 -8.96 -6.77 1.24
N ARG A 1013 -9.50 -5.82 0.47
CA ARG A 1013 -8.77 -4.76 -0.23
C ARG A 1013 -7.83 -3.94 0.65
N CYS A 1014 -6.58 -3.80 0.18
CA CYS A 1014 -5.51 -3.09 0.85
C CYS A 1014 -4.62 -2.30 -0.13
N ILE A 1015 -3.89 -1.34 0.43
CA ILE A 1015 -2.71 -0.71 -0.19
C ILE A 1015 -1.48 -1.46 0.32
N LEU A 1016 -0.68 -2.00 -0.58
CA LEU A 1016 0.65 -2.54 -0.32
C LEU A 1016 1.65 -1.39 -0.40
N THR A 1017 2.50 -1.25 0.62
CA THR A 1017 3.58 -0.26 0.68
C THR A 1017 4.86 -0.93 1.17
N TRP A 1018 5.95 -0.78 0.41
CA TRP A 1018 7.27 -1.27 0.83
C TRP A 1018 8.02 -0.24 1.68
N HIS A 1019 8.88 -0.73 2.58
CA HIS A 1019 9.81 0.08 3.35
C HIS A 1019 11.22 -0.51 3.18
N HIS A 1020 12.22 0.31 2.85
CA HIS A 1020 13.60 -0.12 2.51
C HIS A 1020 14.40 -0.80 3.64
N GLN A 1021 13.75 -1.18 4.74
CA GLN A 1021 14.35 -1.86 5.90
C GLN A 1021 13.54 -3.09 6.34
N GLU A 1022 12.50 -3.51 5.60
CA GLU A 1022 11.74 -4.74 5.89
C GLU A 1022 11.64 -5.69 4.69
N PRO A 1023 11.69 -7.02 4.92
CA PRO A 1023 11.63 -8.03 3.86
C PRO A 1023 10.21 -8.30 3.34
N LEU A 1024 9.17 -7.72 3.98
CA LEU A 1024 7.76 -7.89 3.60
C LEU A 1024 7.06 -6.54 3.50
N PRO A 1025 6.10 -6.37 2.55
CA PRO A 1025 5.29 -5.17 2.43
C PRO A 1025 4.27 -5.03 3.55
N TRP A 1026 3.79 -3.80 3.73
CA TRP A 1026 2.71 -3.46 4.65
C TRP A 1026 1.40 -3.29 3.87
N ALA A 1027 0.35 -3.99 4.29
CA ALA A 1027 -0.97 -4.02 3.67
C ALA A 1027 -2.01 -3.21 4.48
N GLN A 1028 -2.22 -1.95 4.10
CA GLN A 1028 -3.19 -1.06 4.76
C GLN A 1028 -4.60 -1.22 4.18
N SER A 1029 -5.58 -1.66 4.97
CA SER A 1029 -6.97 -1.81 4.51
C SER A 1029 -7.61 -0.47 4.11
N THR A 1030 -8.26 -0.41 2.95
CA THR A 1030 -8.87 0.83 2.41
C THR A 1030 -10.32 1.07 2.81
N GLY A 1031 -11.11 0.04 3.13
CA GLY A 1031 -12.58 0.20 3.27
C GLY A 1031 -13.26 -0.91 4.07
N ASN A 1032 -14.49 -0.68 4.54
CA ASN A 1032 -15.31 -1.75 5.14
C ASN A 1032 -16.03 -2.50 4.00
N GLN A 1033 -16.09 -3.83 4.08
CA GLN A 1033 -16.59 -4.70 3.00
C GLN A 1033 -18.10 -4.62 2.77
N VAL A 1034 -18.86 -4.09 3.72
CA VAL A 1034 -20.34 -3.96 3.63
C VAL A 1034 -20.77 -2.81 2.69
N ASN A 1035 -19.85 -1.96 2.21
CA ASN A 1035 -20.18 -0.71 1.52
C ASN A 1035 -19.66 -0.69 0.06
N SER A 1036 -20.54 -0.35 -0.90
CA SER A 1036 -20.29 -0.20 -2.35
C SER A 1036 -19.37 0.98 -2.74
N ARG A 1037 -18.66 1.57 -1.78
CA ARG A 1037 -17.87 2.80 -1.94
C ARG A 1037 -16.61 2.58 -2.81
N LEU A 1038 -16.74 2.77 -4.11
CA LEU A 1038 -15.66 2.72 -5.12
C LEU A 1038 -14.43 3.59 -4.77
N MET A 1039 -14.59 4.69 -4.03
CA MET A 1039 -13.47 5.47 -3.47
C MET A 1039 -12.50 4.65 -2.58
N SER A 1040 -12.87 3.45 -2.15
CA SER A 1040 -11.97 2.51 -1.45
C SER A 1040 -11.35 1.44 -2.35
N MET A 1041 -11.68 1.38 -3.64
CA MET A 1041 -10.92 0.65 -4.66
C MET A 1041 -9.85 1.54 -5.30
N ARG A 1042 -10.10 2.86 -5.47
CA ARG A 1042 -9.19 3.85 -6.08
C ARG A 1042 -7.72 3.77 -5.62
N SER A 1043 -7.46 3.34 -4.38
CA SER A 1043 -6.12 3.27 -3.80
C SER A 1043 -5.66 1.85 -3.46
N ALA A 1044 -6.35 0.80 -3.92
CA ALA A 1044 -6.05 -0.59 -3.57
C ALA A 1044 -5.28 -1.29 -4.71
N ASN A 1045 -4.10 -1.83 -4.41
CA ASN A 1045 -3.29 -2.65 -5.31
C ASN A 1045 -3.15 -4.11 -4.83
N GLY A 1046 -3.78 -4.48 -3.71
CA GLY A 1046 -3.84 -5.87 -3.23
C GLY A 1046 -5.18 -6.24 -2.59
N LEU A 1047 -5.47 -7.55 -2.54
CA LEU A 1047 -6.57 -8.16 -1.79
C LEU A 1047 -5.98 -9.17 -0.78
N LEU A 1048 -6.08 -8.87 0.53
CA LEU A 1048 -5.74 -9.81 1.59
C LEU A 1048 -6.63 -11.05 1.50
N MET A 1049 -6.08 -12.23 1.76
CA MET A 1049 -6.80 -13.50 1.75
C MET A 1049 -7.03 -13.95 3.19
N LEU A 1050 -8.14 -13.50 3.79
CA LEU A 1050 -8.46 -13.79 5.18
C LEU A 1050 -9.16 -15.17 5.30
N PRO A 1051 -8.73 -16.05 6.22
CA PRO A 1051 -9.35 -17.36 6.42
C PRO A 1051 -10.76 -17.26 7.04
N PRO A 1052 -11.61 -18.28 6.89
CA PRO A 1052 -12.89 -18.33 7.58
C PRO A 1052 -12.69 -18.45 9.10
N LYS A 1053 -13.59 -17.80 9.85
CA LYS A 1053 -13.66 -17.90 11.30
C LYS A 1053 -13.87 -19.34 11.79
N THR A 1054 -13.10 -19.75 12.80
CA THR A 1054 -13.29 -21.00 13.54
C THR A 1054 -13.61 -20.72 15.02
N GLU A 1055 -13.82 -21.77 15.82
CA GLU A 1055 -14.01 -21.62 17.28
C GLU A 1055 -12.72 -21.21 18.01
N GLN A 1056 -11.56 -21.61 17.47
CA GLN A 1056 -10.24 -21.31 18.03
C GLN A 1056 -9.63 -20.03 17.45
N TYR A 1057 -9.97 -19.68 16.20
CA TYR A 1057 -9.42 -18.53 15.50
C TYR A 1057 -10.56 -17.59 15.06
N VAL A 1058 -10.78 -16.55 15.86
CA VAL A 1058 -11.95 -15.66 15.80
C VAL A 1058 -11.63 -14.29 15.20
N GLU A 1059 -10.42 -13.80 15.47
CA GLU A 1059 -9.90 -12.49 15.10
C GLU A 1059 -8.45 -12.66 14.67
N LEU A 1060 -8.08 -12.16 13.48
CA LEU A 1060 -6.68 -11.99 13.10
C LEU A 1060 -6.11 -10.84 13.92
N HIS A 1061 -5.02 -11.10 14.63
CA HIS A 1061 -4.33 -10.12 15.44
C HIS A 1061 -3.34 -9.29 14.61
N LYS A 1062 -3.50 -7.99 14.81
CA LYS A 1062 -2.47 -6.97 14.72
C LYS A 1062 -1.02 -7.50 14.88
N GLY A 1063 -0.31 -7.68 13.77
CA GLY A 1063 1.09 -8.19 13.75
C GLY A 1063 1.29 -9.42 12.89
N GLU A 1064 0.23 -10.19 12.66
CA GLU A 1064 0.29 -11.42 11.87
C GLU A 1064 0.53 -11.13 10.38
N VAL A 1065 1.15 -12.13 9.73
CA VAL A 1065 1.48 -12.12 8.31
C VAL A 1065 0.35 -12.81 7.54
N VAL A 1066 -0.17 -12.13 6.53
CA VAL A 1066 -1.35 -12.58 5.75
C VAL A 1066 -0.97 -12.68 4.27
N ASP A 1067 -1.55 -13.64 3.56
CA ASP A 1067 -1.47 -13.73 2.10
C ASP A 1067 -2.21 -12.57 1.42
N VAL A 1068 -1.65 -12.03 0.36
CA VAL A 1068 -2.20 -10.91 -0.41
C VAL A 1068 -2.06 -11.19 -1.89
N MET A 1069 -3.20 -11.28 -2.57
CA MET A 1069 -3.24 -11.34 -4.02
C MET A 1069 -3.00 -9.93 -4.59
N VAL A 1070 -2.00 -9.78 -5.45
CA VAL A 1070 -1.69 -8.50 -6.10
C VAL A 1070 -2.69 -8.26 -7.24
N ILE A 1071 -3.29 -7.07 -7.28
CA ILE A 1071 -4.34 -6.67 -8.25
C ILE A 1071 -4.05 -5.33 -8.95
N GLY A 1072 -2.82 -4.82 -8.85
CA GLY A 1072 -2.39 -3.57 -9.45
C GLY A 1072 -0.89 -3.36 -9.24
N ARG A 1073 -0.36 -2.23 -9.71
CA ARG A 1073 1.07 -1.90 -9.55
C ARG A 1073 1.44 -1.74 -8.05
N LEU A 1074 2.60 -2.28 -7.68
CA LEU A 1074 3.17 -2.24 -6.32
C LEU A 1074 3.96 -0.95 -6.07
#